data_AF-A0A1F6N1Q9-F1
#
_entry.id   AF-A0A1F6N1Q9-F1
#
_cell.length_a   1.000
_cell.length_b   1.000
_cell.length_c   1.000
_cell.angle_alpha   90.00
_cell.angle_beta   90.00
_cell.angle_gamma   90.00
#
_symmetry.space_group_name_H-M   'P 1'
#
loop_
_entity.id
_entity.type
_entity.pdbx_description
1 polymer ?
#
loop_
_entity_poly.entity_id
_entity_poly.type
_entity_poly.pdbx_seq_one_letter_code
_entity_poly.pdbx_strand_id
1 'polypeptide(L)'
;MGFFRSPKLITSNPKSVDHDLVLSLSDKQIITPYFIQQFLAQNGLYKKIKKDTQNLDIHHPGTMRAVSTRIMSAIMRQPLGNALCVVLAKVGRELNPKDKSHHIYFRLFFTNPEAGNYHILAQNEFLVTKKNLEQAFKKAVAQFYSADILLDRERSGFGHLDVGLALIVYTRSVEARHFVLHTSQREIESNIASLYIEQKTGKISEYLLFKPNLTNGEWPILNSLSSTTTISTPILNLVARAVAIETTALASLTVTGYFDQTIGNISLVGLEKNTPIIPRDFSEEFVLTQKAKPIMHGKAVGKSIAVGLARIINQARDYQKYQPGEIIVAKKFSPECLPLATTAVGFIFESSHLPIEFITQIKNFNRPCIVNVKHTMIKSGASLTLSCAQGEDGLVYAGALPYEVKKRIASRPHKTKIELAEAYNALPTTDSDSDRVIFIDDIIAGEIKIHPLSLCQNQSSESREKYLTAIFSVIAQATALNYPHSLTVALSSASRRVFENLVKGKNWEKKLKLRSGARGAERYLASGYVSVVAAECQVLIFLKEKLGLKNLRLQLPYCRSPFELEKFLALLESHGITRAKGWKFSLQTNFPGHGLLTESFALQVDTLILDIDALVPAIMGERVTTVTPEMQKIVENVLVQIVRTARKVKTDVAVSGMLLSRQPKLVFSTVKSGVKSVLLTSDHASAVRASIIEAEQTVGNTGYATNHRWLGLVAGIAAFGALLMTGAGCGMNQLVYPEQAGGERSRTSRGAEIPQMTPAQIRAEILSSISIAQEELSKKTLTESIVNGFAHFKIAYPKSWIAEYQPDNFILTDAETSTTIRFYQKINSDNSTTSTSAASLDFIHEVSMPNNSVLQIFTSTSSQVVNDIIDSVKFLQ
;
A
#
# COMPACT_ATOMS: atom_id res chain seq x y z
N MET A 1 10.27 -30.37 -14.78
CA MET A 1 11.17 -29.51 -13.96
C MET A 1 12.15 -28.65 -14.78
N GLY A 2 12.40 -28.91 -16.08
CA GLY A 2 13.39 -28.15 -16.86
C GLY A 2 13.01 -26.73 -17.33
N PHE A 3 11.82 -26.21 -17.01
CA PHE A 3 11.36 -24.89 -17.47
C PHE A 3 11.81 -23.72 -16.57
N PHE A 4 12.18 -23.97 -15.31
CA PHE A 4 12.58 -22.91 -14.38
C PHE A 4 14.08 -22.96 -14.11
N ARG A 5 14.85 -22.21 -14.89
CA ARG A 5 16.21 -21.88 -14.49
C ARG A 5 16.16 -20.57 -13.71
N SER A 6 16.51 -20.63 -12.42
CA SER A 6 16.83 -19.42 -11.65
C SER A 6 17.98 -18.71 -12.35
N PRO A 7 17.90 -17.40 -12.64
CA PRO A 7 19.10 -16.62 -12.91
C PRO A 7 20.00 -16.80 -11.70
N LYS A 8 21.21 -17.33 -11.91
CA LYS A 8 22.24 -17.34 -10.87
C LYS A 8 22.58 -15.86 -10.61
N LEU A 9 21.94 -15.26 -9.60
CA LEU A 9 22.50 -14.11 -8.93
C LEU A 9 23.82 -14.60 -8.33
N ILE A 10 24.94 -14.23 -8.95
CA ILE A 10 26.26 -14.51 -8.42
C ILE A 10 26.32 -13.77 -7.08
N THR A 11 26.34 -14.54 -6.01
CA THR A 11 26.40 -14.08 -4.63
C THR A 11 27.73 -13.36 -4.39
N SER A 12 27.75 -12.03 -4.53
CA SER A 12 28.67 -11.23 -3.75
C SER A 12 28.01 -10.94 -2.39
N ASN A 13 28.72 -11.31 -1.33
CA ASN A 13 28.32 -11.31 0.07
C ASN A 13 27.57 -10.01 0.49
N PRO A 14 26.32 -10.06 0.99
CA PRO A 14 25.55 -8.88 1.39
C PRO A 14 25.92 -8.34 2.78
N LYS A 15 26.97 -8.86 3.43
CA LYS A 15 27.39 -8.46 4.78
C LYS A 15 28.25 -7.19 4.83
N SER A 16 28.60 -6.60 3.69
CA SER A 16 29.19 -5.27 3.62
C SER A 16 28.22 -4.35 2.88
N VAL A 17 27.12 -3.99 3.54
CA VAL A 17 26.46 -2.73 3.20
C VAL A 17 27.42 -1.66 3.72
N ASP A 18 28.34 -1.22 2.87
CA ASP A 18 29.12 -0.02 3.15
C ASP A 18 28.14 1.08 3.57
N HIS A 19 28.46 1.77 4.66
CA HIS A 19 27.70 2.90 5.19
C HIS A 19 27.61 4.10 4.23
N ASP A 20 28.14 3.96 3.02
CA ASP A 20 28.01 4.92 1.94
C ASP A 20 26.70 4.65 1.17
N LEU A 21 25.64 5.31 1.62
CA LEU A 21 24.34 5.45 0.96
C LEU A 21 24.45 6.28 -0.34
N VAL A 22 25.54 6.13 -1.08
CA VAL A 22 25.84 6.84 -2.31
C VAL A 22 25.18 6.09 -3.46
N LEU A 23 23.98 6.52 -3.83
CA LEU A 23 23.50 6.32 -5.19
C LEU A 23 24.56 6.90 -6.12
N SER A 24 25.16 6.09 -7.01
CA SER A 24 26.17 6.58 -7.97
C SER A 24 25.50 7.65 -8.84
N LEU A 25 25.75 8.91 -8.51
CA LEU A 25 25.32 10.06 -9.27
C LEU A 25 26.39 10.24 -10.34
N SER A 26 25.97 10.29 -11.61
CA SER A 26 26.87 10.68 -12.69
C SER A 26 27.52 12.04 -12.39
N ASP A 27 28.71 12.30 -12.93
CA ASP A 27 29.33 13.63 -12.87
C ASP A 27 28.33 14.66 -13.42
N LYS A 28 27.72 15.41 -12.51
CA LYS A 28 26.64 16.35 -12.79
C LYS A 28 27.12 17.75 -12.51
N GLN A 29 26.79 18.66 -13.42
CA GLN A 29 26.91 20.08 -13.17
C GLN A 29 25.52 20.69 -13.22
N ILE A 30 25.28 21.71 -12.38
CA ILE A 30 24.00 22.41 -12.33
C ILE A 30 24.24 23.84 -12.79
N ILE A 31 23.54 24.24 -13.85
CA ILE A 31 23.39 25.66 -14.19
C ILE A 31 22.25 26.19 -13.33
N THR A 32 22.60 27.10 -12.43
CA THR A 32 21.69 27.59 -11.39
C THR A 32 20.58 28.50 -11.97
N PRO A 33 19.46 28.66 -11.25
CA PRO A 33 18.44 29.64 -11.62
C PRO A 33 18.97 31.04 -11.82
N TYR A 34 19.91 31.47 -10.98
CA TYR A 34 20.55 32.78 -11.11
C TYR A 34 21.17 32.99 -12.50
N PHE A 35 21.82 31.97 -13.08
CA PHE A 35 22.45 32.07 -14.39
C PHE A 35 21.42 32.28 -15.52
N ILE A 36 20.28 31.59 -15.44
CA ILE A 36 19.20 31.73 -16.42
C ILE A 36 18.48 33.07 -16.25
N GLN A 37 18.28 33.50 -15.00
CA GLN A 37 17.73 34.81 -14.69
C GLN A 37 18.62 35.93 -15.25
N GLN A 38 19.94 35.84 -15.10
CA GLN A 38 20.90 36.77 -15.71
C GLN A 38 20.78 36.83 -17.23
N PHE A 39 20.69 35.68 -17.90
CA PHE A 39 20.47 35.63 -19.35
C PHE A 39 19.16 36.33 -19.77
N LEU A 40 18.07 36.12 -19.04
CA LEU A 40 16.79 36.77 -19.32
C LEU A 40 16.85 38.28 -19.04
N ALA A 41 17.55 38.71 -18.00
CA ALA A 41 17.71 40.12 -17.61
C ALA A 41 18.56 40.91 -18.60
N GLN A 42 19.74 40.41 -18.94
CA GLN A 42 20.68 41.08 -19.85
C GLN A 42 20.07 41.32 -21.24
N ASN A 43 19.18 40.42 -21.67
CA ASN A 43 18.49 40.52 -22.96
C ASN A 43 17.10 41.18 -22.87
N GLY A 44 16.74 41.77 -21.72
CA GLY A 44 15.46 42.46 -21.53
C GLY A 44 14.22 41.56 -21.66
N LEU A 45 14.38 40.23 -21.57
CA LEU A 45 13.32 39.26 -21.82
C LEU A 45 12.27 39.23 -20.70
N TYR A 46 12.62 39.60 -19.46
CA TYR A 46 11.66 39.67 -18.34
C TYR A 46 10.44 40.54 -18.65
N LYS A 47 10.68 41.77 -19.11
CA LYS A 47 9.60 42.72 -19.44
C LYS A 47 8.72 42.17 -20.56
N LYS A 48 9.35 41.51 -21.54
CA LYS A 48 8.67 40.93 -22.69
C LYS A 48 7.80 39.73 -22.30
N ILE A 49 8.36 38.79 -21.54
CA ILE A 49 7.65 37.62 -21.01
C ILE A 49 6.47 38.08 -20.16
N LYS A 50 6.70 38.97 -19.18
CA LYS A 50 5.63 39.51 -18.32
C LYS A 50 4.50 40.14 -19.13
N LYS A 51 4.82 40.91 -20.17
CA LYS A 51 3.83 41.52 -21.06
C LYS A 51 3.07 40.47 -21.89
N ASP A 52 3.79 39.49 -22.44
CA ASP A 52 3.21 38.42 -23.26
C ASP A 52 2.31 37.47 -22.44
N THR A 53 2.57 37.31 -21.14
CA THR A 53 1.82 36.42 -20.24
C THR A 53 0.71 37.09 -19.42
N GLN A 54 0.57 38.41 -19.47
CA GLN A 54 -0.34 39.17 -18.58
C GLN A 54 -1.84 38.85 -18.72
N ASN A 55 -2.27 38.35 -19.88
CA ASN A 55 -3.67 38.08 -20.21
C ASN A 55 -3.83 36.70 -20.87
N LEU A 56 -3.16 35.68 -20.31
CA LEU A 56 -3.33 34.31 -20.80
C LEU A 56 -4.72 33.80 -20.43
N ASP A 57 -5.46 33.31 -21.42
CA ASP A 57 -6.77 32.71 -21.20
C ASP A 57 -6.65 31.18 -21.24
N ILE A 58 -6.81 30.57 -20.06
CA ILE A 58 -6.77 29.11 -19.87
C ILE A 58 -7.85 28.36 -20.66
N HIS A 59 -8.91 29.04 -21.11
CA HIS A 59 -10.01 28.46 -21.87
C HIS A 59 -9.81 28.53 -23.39
N HIS A 60 -8.77 29.22 -23.87
CA HIS A 60 -8.46 29.39 -25.30
C HIS A 60 -7.03 28.93 -25.62
N PRO A 61 -6.76 27.62 -25.73
CA PRO A 61 -5.39 27.08 -25.90
C PRO A 61 -4.65 27.57 -27.16
N GLY A 62 -5.37 28.08 -28.16
CA GLY A 62 -4.77 28.72 -29.34
C GLY A 62 -3.98 29.99 -29.00
N THR A 63 -4.45 30.79 -28.03
CA THR A 63 -3.78 32.02 -27.58
C THR A 63 -2.46 31.69 -26.87
N MET A 64 -2.47 30.65 -26.04
CA MET A 64 -1.29 30.13 -25.35
C MET A 64 -0.21 29.61 -26.31
N ARG A 65 -0.59 28.85 -27.34
CA ARG A 65 0.37 28.38 -28.34
C ARG A 65 1.04 29.54 -29.06
N ALA A 66 0.29 30.59 -29.39
CA ALA A 66 0.83 31.79 -30.01
C ALA A 66 1.80 32.54 -29.06
N VAL A 67 1.41 32.75 -27.80
CA VAL A 67 2.26 33.39 -26.77
C VAL A 67 3.53 32.58 -26.54
N SER A 68 3.40 31.27 -26.32
CA SER A 68 4.52 30.34 -26.17
C SER A 68 5.48 30.45 -27.36
N THR A 69 4.96 30.39 -28.59
CA THR A 69 5.78 30.51 -29.80
C THR A 69 6.53 31.84 -29.86
N ARG A 70 5.89 32.97 -29.47
CA ARG A 70 6.53 34.29 -29.42
C ARG A 70 7.66 34.33 -28.40
N ILE A 71 7.42 33.83 -27.18
CA ILE A 71 8.41 33.82 -26.09
C ILE A 71 9.58 32.92 -26.46
N MET A 72 9.31 31.68 -26.87
CA MET A 72 10.34 30.71 -27.29
C MET A 72 11.19 31.27 -28.44
N SER A 73 10.56 31.86 -29.45
CA SER A 73 11.26 32.49 -30.58
C SER A 73 12.05 33.74 -30.17
N ALA A 74 11.62 34.47 -29.14
CA ALA A 74 12.37 35.59 -28.59
C ALA A 74 13.62 35.11 -27.88
N ILE A 75 13.52 34.07 -27.04
CA ILE A 75 14.64 33.44 -26.33
C ILE A 75 15.70 32.91 -27.31
N MET A 76 15.26 32.19 -28.36
CA MET A 76 16.17 31.61 -29.35
C MET A 76 17.00 32.64 -30.12
N ARG A 77 16.52 33.89 -30.25
CA ARG A 77 17.18 34.96 -30.99
C ARG A 77 18.21 35.75 -30.19
N GLN A 78 18.19 35.67 -28.86
CA GLN A 78 19.07 36.50 -28.02
C GLN A 78 20.48 35.92 -27.91
N PRO A 79 21.53 36.76 -27.88
CA PRO A 79 22.88 36.30 -27.58
C PRO A 79 23.03 35.91 -26.10
N LEU A 80 23.95 34.99 -25.81
CA LEU A 80 24.27 34.61 -24.42
C LEU A 80 25.00 35.70 -23.64
N GLY A 81 25.85 36.50 -24.29
CA GLY A 81 26.77 37.43 -23.64
C GLY A 81 28.10 36.77 -23.23
N ASN A 82 29.20 37.54 -23.23
CA ASN A 82 30.57 37.01 -23.11
C ASN A 82 30.80 36.21 -21.81
N ALA A 83 30.28 36.68 -20.68
CA ALA A 83 30.43 36.00 -19.38
C ALA A 83 29.72 34.63 -19.37
N LEU A 84 28.50 34.54 -19.90
CA LEU A 84 27.76 33.28 -19.97
C LEU A 84 28.38 32.30 -20.97
N CYS A 85 28.94 32.79 -22.08
CA CYS A 85 29.70 31.97 -23.03
C CYS A 85 30.93 31.30 -22.37
N VAL A 86 31.67 32.03 -21.54
CA VAL A 86 32.85 31.49 -20.84
C VAL A 86 32.45 30.38 -19.86
N VAL A 87 31.38 30.59 -19.09
CA VAL A 87 30.86 29.58 -18.15
C VAL A 87 30.40 28.32 -18.89
N LEU A 88 29.60 28.46 -19.94
CA LEU A 88 29.17 27.32 -20.75
C LEU A 88 30.36 26.60 -21.41
N ALA A 89 31.34 27.33 -21.93
CA ALA A 89 32.55 26.74 -22.51
C ALA A 89 33.40 26.00 -21.46
N LYS A 90 33.40 26.44 -20.20
CA LYS A 90 34.03 25.71 -19.09
C LYS A 90 33.30 24.39 -18.81
N VAL A 91 31.98 24.44 -18.66
CA VAL A 91 31.10 23.26 -18.51
C VAL A 91 31.35 22.25 -19.63
N GLY A 92 31.39 22.71 -20.89
CA GLY A 92 31.64 21.85 -22.05
C GLY A 92 33.06 21.27 -22.14
N ARG A 93 34.07 21.87 -21.49
CA ARG A 93 35.43 21.33 -21.42
C ARG A 93 35.57 20.28 -20.33
N GLU A 94 35.01 20.56 -19.16
CA GLU A 94 35.05 19.66 -17.99
C GLU A 94 34.25 18.38 -18.22
N LEU A 95 33.14 18.47 -18.96
CA LEU A 95 32.26 17.34 -19.24
C LEU A 95 32.62 16.55 -20.51
N ASN A 96 33.66 16.94 -21.25
CA ASN A 96 34.02 16.30 -22.53
C ASN A 96 34.37 14.82 -22.27
N PRO A 97 33.48 13.87 -22.60
CA PRO A 97 33.72 12.49 -22.24
C PRO A 97 34.95 12.00 -23.01
N LYS A 98 35.92 11.41 -22.31
CA LYS A 98 37.08 10.77 -22.97
C LYS A 98 36.65 9.63 -23.88
N ASP A 99 35.48 9.05 -23.59
CA ASP A 99 34.84 7.97 -24.32
C ASP A 99 33.80 8.51 -25.33
N LYS A 100 33.96 8.16 -26.61
CA LYS A 100 33.04 8.53 -27.69
C LYS A 100 31.67 7.84 -27.59
N SER A 101 31.53 6.83 -26.73
CA SER A 101 30.25 6.14 -26.48
C SER A 101 29.29 6.94 -25.60
N HIS A 102 29.73 8.07 -25.03
CA HIS A 102 28.95 8.92 -24.13
C HIS A 102 28.65 10.29 -24.75
N HIS A 103 27.43 10.78 -24.53
CA HIS A 103 26.97 12.10 -24.95
C HIS A 103 26.58 12.95 -23.75
N ILE A 104 26.67 14.27 -23.89
CA ILE A 104 26.28 15.26 -22.88
C ILE A 104 24.83 15.68 -23.14
N TYR A 105 24.05 15.83 -22.07
CA TYR A 105 22.66 16.28 -22.15
C TYR A 105 22.40 17.44 -21.18
N PHE A 106 21.58 18.39 -21.60
CA PHE A 106 20.89 19.31 -20.70
C PHE A 106 19.51 18.77 -20.39
N ARG A 107 19.16 18.74 -19.11
CA ARG A 107 17.80 18.48 -18.66
C ARG A 107 17.27 19.63 -17.82
N LEU A 108 16.05 20.04 -18.15
CA LEU A 108 15.33 21.08 -17.44
C LEU A 108 14.86 20.56 -16.08
N PHE A 109 15.14 21.32 -15.02
CA PHE A 109 14.62 21.08 -13.68
C PHE A 109 13.97 22.36 -13.17
N PHE A 110 12.77 22.30 -12.64
CA PHE A 110 12.07 23.47 -12.12
C PHE A 110 11.10 23.11 -11.02
N THR A 111 10.76 24.10 -10.20
CA THR A 111 9.76 23.93 -9.15
C THR A 111 8.37 23.75 -9.78
N ASN A 112 7.80 22.54 -9.68
CA ASN A 112 6.41 22.26 -10.01
C ASN A 112 5.59 22.16 -8.70
N PRO A 113 4.61 23.04 -8.47
CA PRO A 113 3.87 23.10 -7.20
C PRO A 113 2.75 22.06 -7.04
N GLU A 114 2.31 21.38 -8.11
CA GLU A 114 1.33 20.28 -8.03
C GLU A 114 1.91 18.97 -8.59
N ALA A 115 2.88 18.38 -7.89
CA ALA A 115 3.46 17.10 -8.30
C ALA A 115 2.54 15.92 -7.89
N GLY A 116 1.54 15.65 -8.72
CA GLY A 116 0.80 14.37 -8.76
C GLY A 116 0.81 13.68 -10.13
N ASN A 117 1.32 14.33 -11.19
CA ASN A 117 1.32 13.78 -12.56
C ASN A 117 2.70 13.86 -13.20
N TYR A 118 3.48 12.80 -13.04
CA TYR A 118 4.76 12.62 -13.73
C TYR A 118 4.56 12.07 -15.14
N HIS A 119 4.10 12.91 -16.07
CA HIS A 119 3.95 12.49 -17.47
C HIS A 119 4.78 13.25 -18.51
N ILE A 120 5.66 14.18 -18.14
CA ILE A 120 6.37 15.04 -19.15
C ILE A 120 7.91 15.03 -19.04
N LEU A 121 8.53 14.35 -18.07
CA LEU A 121 9.97 14.51 -17.83
C LEU A 121 10.92 13.82 -18.83
N ALA A 122 10.43 12.94 -19.70
CA ALA A 122 11.25 12.32 -20.75
C ALA A 122 11.51 13.26 -21.96
N GLN A 123 10.73 14.34 -22.14
CA GLN A 123 10.83 15.21 -23.33
C GLN A 123 11.71 16.46 -23.14
N ASN A 124 12.32 16.66 -21.98
CA ASN A 124 13.09 17.87 -21.66
C ASN A 124 14.61 17.68 -21.73
N GLU A 125 15.09 16.75 -22.56
CA GLU A 125 16.52 16.49 -22.76
C GLU A 125 17.03 17.04 -24.08
N PHE A 126 18.14 17.77 -24.02
CA PHE A 126 18.76 18.40 -25.17
C PHE A 126 20.19 17.87 -25.32
N LEU A 127 20.47 17.23 -26.45
CA LEU A 127 21.82 16.75 -26.78
C LEU A 127 22.79 17.93 -26.92
N VAL A 128 23.89 17.87 -26.20
CA VAL A 128 24.95 18.88 -26.16
C VAL A 128 26.21 18.36 -26.82
N THR A 129 26.76 19.18 -27.71
CA THR A 129 28.02 19.01 -28.43
C THR A 129 28.77 20.34 -28.40
N LYS A 130 30.09 20.32 -28.66
CA LYS A 130 30.89 21.56 -28.74
C LYS A 130 30.33 22.57 -29.75
N LYS A 131 29.66 22.12 -30.80
CA LYS A 131 29.13 22.98 -31.88
C LYS A 131 27.74 23.55 -31.57
N ASN A 132 26.94 22.90 -30.73
CA ASN A 132 25.54 23.28 -30.49
C ASN A 132 25.25 23.69 -29.04
N LEU A 133 26.26 23.81 -28.17
CA LEU A 133 26.12 24.10 -26.74
C LEU A 133 25.21 25.30 -26.46
N GLU A 134 25.47 26.43 -27.14
CA GLU A 134 24.64 27.64 -27.03
C GLU A 134 23.20 27.39 -27.48
N GLN A 135 23.02 26.69 -28.60
CA GLN A 135 21.71 26.40 -29.14
C GLN A 135 20.92 25.44 -28.21
N ALA A 136 21.59 24.45 -27.63
CA ALA A 136 20.99 23.51 -26.68
C ALA A 136 20.56 24.22 -25.39
N PHE A 137 21.39 25.13 -24.87
CA PHE A 137 21.02 25.96 -23.71
C PHE A 137 19.77 26.81 -24.00
N LYS A 138 19.76 27.55 -25.12
CA LYS A 138 18.61 28.39 -25.49
C LYS A 138 17.34 27.57 -25.72
N LYS A 139 17.45 26.40 -26.35
CA LYS A 139 16.32 25.47 -26.53
C LYS A 139 15.76 25.00 -25.19
N ALA A 140 16.63 24.66 -24.24
CA ALA A 140 16.22 24.24 -22.91
C ALA A 140 15.50 25.37 -22.14
N VAL A 141 16.05 26.58 -22.15
CA VAL A 141 15.41 27.75 -21.54
C VAL A 141 14.08 28.10 -22.25
N ALA A 142 14.01 27.98 -23.57
CA ALA A 142 12.78 28.22 -24.33
C ALA A 142 11.69 27.19 -23.98
N GLN A 143 12.05 25.92 -23.83
CA GLN A 143 11.11 24.83 -23.52
C GLN A 143 10.34 25.07 -22.21
N PHE A 144 10.93 25.78 -21.25
CA PHE A 144 10.27 26.21 -20.01
C PHE A 144 9.05 27.13 -20.19
N TYR A 145 8.89 27.69 -21.40
CA TYR A 145 7.77 28.52 -21.82
C TYR A 145 6.95 27.85 -22.92
N SER A 146 6.98 26.51 -22.99
CA SER A 146 6.08 25.73 -23.85
C SER A 146 4.62 25.94 -23.43
N ALA A 147 3.70 25.76 -24.38
CA ALA A 147 2.28 26.00 -24.12
C ALA A 147 1.76 25.17 -22.93
N ASP A 148 2.17 23.90 -22.81
CA ASP A 148 1.69 23.03 -21.73
C ASP A 148 2.19 23.50 -20.36
N ILE A 149 3.45 23.93 -20.25
CA ILE A 149 4.00 24.44 -18.99
C ILE A 149 3.36 25.77 -18.58
N LEU A 150 3.08 26.65 -19.55
CA LEU A 150 2.34 27.88 -19.27
C LEU A 150 0.91 27.58 -18.78
N LEU A 151 0.26 26.55 -19.33
CA LEU A 151 -1.07 26.12 -18.91
C LEU A 151 -1.09 25.71 -17.45
N ASP A 152 -0.14 24.86 -17.09
CA ASP A 152 -0.08 24.24 -15.78
C ASP A 152 0.20 25.29 -14.71
N ARG A 153 1.05 26.28 -15.01
CA ARG A 153 1.30 27.43 -14.12
C ARG A 153 0.07 28.30 -13.93
N GLU A 154 -0.62 28.66 -15.01
CA GLU A 154 -1.85 29.47 -14.92
C GLU A 154 -2.93 28.74 -14.13
N ARG A 155 -3.11 27.43 -14.37
CA ARG A 155 -4.06 26.60 -13.60
C ARG A 155 -3.74 26.53 -12.12
N SER A 156 -2.45 26.50 -11.78
CA SER A 156 -1.95 26.43 -10.41
C SER A 156 -1.85 27.81 -9.74
N GLY A 157 -2.09 28.91 -10.47
CA GLY A 157 -2.00 30.28 -9.94
C GLY A 157 -0.57 30.79 -9.72
N PHE A 158 0.44 30.25 -10.42
CA PHE A 158 1.84 30.66 -10.28
C PHE A 158 2.27 31.65 -11.35
N GLY A 159 2.99 32.69 -10.95
CA GLY A 159 3.59 33.63 -11.90
C GLY A 159 4.68 33.00 -12.75
N HIS A 160 4.68 33.28 -14.06
CA HIS A 160 5.63 32.69 -15.03
C HIS A 160 7.09 33.07 -14.83
N LEU A 161 7.37 34.04 -13.96
CA LEU A 161 8.70 34.51 -13.60
C LEU A 161 9.09 34.18 -12.16
N ASP A 162 8.16 33.66 -11.36
CA ASP A 162 8.32 33.39 -9.93
C ASP A 162 8.81 31.95 -9.67
N VAL A 163 9.16 31.24 -10.74
CA VAL A 163 9.58 29.83 -10.72
C VAL A 163 11.08 29.73 -10.96
N GLY A 164 11.79 29.05 -10.06
CA GLY A 164 13.21 28.76 -10.20
C GLY A 164 13.46 27.71 -11.30
N LEU A 165 14.28 28.06 -12.29
CA LEU A 165 14.67 27.16 -13.38
C LEU A 165 16.12 26.75 -13.24
N ALA A 166 16.43 25.47 -13.17
CA ALA A 166 17.79 24.95 -13.23
C ALA A 166 17.98 24.08 -14.47
N LEU A 167 19.20 24.00 -14.98
CA LEU A 167 19.57 22.99 -15.98
C LEU A 167 20.59 22.04 -15.38
N ILE A 168 20.24 20.77 -15.35
CA ILE A 168 21.15 19.69 -14.97
C ILE A 168 21.90 19.27 -16.23
N VAL A 169 23.23 19.29 -16.15
CA VAL A 169 24.13 18.82 -17.19
C VAL A 169 24.72 17.49 -16.75
N TYR A 170 24.60 16.47 -17.58
CA TYR A 170 25.13 15.14 -17.28
C TYR A 170 25.54 14.41 -18.55
N THR A 171 26.40 13.41 -18.39
CA THR A 171 26.80 12.48 -19.44
C THR A 171 26.00 11.18 -19.33
N ARG A 172 25.68 10.57 -20.47
CA ARG A 172 25.17 9.19 -20.53
C ARG A 172 25.62 8.48 -21.79
N SER A 173 25.69 7.16 -21.72
CA SER A 173 25.92 6.32 -22.89
C SER A 173 24.79 6.45 -23.92
N VAL A 174 25.15 6.35 -25.20
CA VAL A 174 24.21 6.35 -26.34
C VAL A 174 23.27 5.15 -26.31
N GLU A 175 23.73 4.00 -25.79
CA GLU A 175 22.93 2.78 -25.68
C GLU A 175 22.00 2.78 -24.45
N ALA A 176 22.18 3.74 -23.53
CA ALA A 176 21.42 3.82 -22.30
C ALA A 176 19.94 4.13 -22.55
N ARG A 177 19.07 3.37 -21.89
CA ARG A 177 17.61 3.44 -22.03
C ARG A 177 16.95 4.01 -20.79
N HIS A 178 15.87 4.74 -20.98
CA HIS A 178 15.18 5.39 -19.88
C HIS A 178 14.53 4.34 -18.95
N PHE A 179 14.56 4.59 -17.65
CA PHE A 179 13.76 3.87 -16.69
C PHE A 179 13.08 4.81 -15.69
N VAL A 180 11.94 4.36 -15.19
CA VAL A 180 11.19 5.01 -14.10
C VAL A 180 10.92 3.94 -13.05
N LEU A 181 11.25 4.23 -11.80
CA LEU A 181 10.97 3.39 -10.65
C LEU A 181 10.06 4.15 -9.70
N HIS A 182 8.93 3.57 -9.35
CA HIS A 182 8.12 3.98 -8.21
C HIS A 182 8.35 2.98 -7.09
N THR A 183 8.82 3.45 -5.93
CA THR A 183 9.03 2.53 -4.79
C THR A 183 7.70 2.01 -4.27
N SER A 184 6.59 2.72 -4.43
CA SER A 184 5.25 2.20 -4.12
C SER A 184 4.35 2.25 -5.35
N GLN A 185 3.62 1.17 -5.59
CA GLN A 185 2.57 1.11 -6.63
C GLN A 185 1.33 1.97 -6.27
N ARG A 186 1.29 2.55 -5.06
CA ARG A 186 0.13 3.28 -4.51
C ARG A 186 0.59 4.46 -3.69
N GLU A 187 -0.29 5.44 -3.53
CA GLU A 187 -0.11 6.57 -2.61
C GLU A 187 -0.15 6.15 -1.11
N ILE A 188 -0.11 4.83 -0.82
CA ILE A 188 -0.06 4.18 0.50
C ILE A 188 1.16 3.22 0.50
N GLU A 189 1.74 2.94 1.67
CA GLU A 189 2.78 1.91 1.84
C GLU A 189 2.35 0.58 1.18
N SER A 190 3.18 0.09 0.27
CA SER A 190 2.98 -1.17 -0.46
C SER A 190 4.26 -2.00 -0.41
N ASN A 191 4.13 -3.32 -0.37
CA ASN A 191 5.26 -4.24 -0.53
C ASN A 191 5.71 -4.40 -2.00
N ILE A 192 5.10 -3.65 -2.92
CA ILE A 192 5.38 -3.72 -4.36
C ILE A 192 5.97 -2.40 -4.85
N ALA A 193 7.11 -2.50 -5.53
CA ALA A 193 7.69 -1.43 -6.33
C ALA A 193 7.41 -1.68 -7.83
N SER A 194 7.21 -0.60 -8.59
CA SER A 194 6.95 -0.66 -10.04
C SER A 194 8.13 -0.07 -10.80
N LEU A 195 8.71 -0.84 -11.71
CA LEU A 195 9.85 -0.45 -12.52
C LEU A 195 9.49 -0.52 -14.01
N TYR A 196 9.62 0.60 -14.70
CA TYR A 196 9.40 0.75 -16.13
C TYR A 196 10.75 0.92 -16.81
N ILE A 197 11.05 0.11 -17.83
CA ILE A 197 12.29 0.20 -18.61
C ILE A 197 11.96 0.28 -20.09
N GLU A 198 12.53 1.26 -20.78
CA GLU A 198 12.47 1.36 -22.24
C GLU A 198 13.37 0.30 -22.90
N GLN A 199 12.81 -0.46 -23.83
CA GLN A 199 13.55 -1.47 -24.61
C GLN A 199 14.16 -0.85 -25.88
N LYS A 200 15.13 -1.55 -26.49
CA LYS A 200 15.73 -1.13 -27.78
C LYS A 200 14.69 -0.95 -28.90
N THR A 201 13.56 -1.65 -28.83
CA THR A 201 12.44 -1.54 -29.78
C THR A 201 11.56 -0.30 -29.56
N GLY A 202 11.82 0.50 -28.53
CA GLY A 202 10.98 1.63 -28.11
C GLY A 202 9.75 1.22 -27.28
N LYS A 203 9.52 -0.08 -27.05
CA LYS A 203 8.47 -0.56 -26.14
C LYS A 203 8.91 -0.38 -24.69
N ILE A 204 7.98 -0.01 -23.81
CA ILE A 204 8.22 0.05 -22.37
C ILE A 204 7.85 -1.30 -21.75
N SER A 205 8.75 -1.88 -20.97
CA SER A 205 8.51 -3.05 -20.16
C SER A 205 8.26 -2.65 -18.72
N GLU A 206 7.17 -3.16 -18.13
CA GLU A 206 6.85 -2.98 -16.72
C GLU A 206 7.26 -4.22 -15.92
N TYR A 207 7.88 -4.00 -14.78
CA TYR A 207 8.28 -5.02 -13.82
C TYR A 207 7.70 -4.66 -12.45
N LEU A 208 6.91 -5.57 -11.88
CA LEU A 208 6.42 -5.46 -10.52
C LEU A 208 7.34 -6.24 -9.60
N LEU A 209 7.89 -5.57 -8.59
CA LEU A 209 8.95 -6.10 -7.74
C LEU A 209 8.51 -6.21 -6.29
N PHE A 210 8.67 -7.39 -5.71
CA PHE A 210 8.37 -7.66 -4.30
C PHE A 210 9.53 -7.17 -3.42
N LYS A 211 9.28 -6.10 -2.67
CA LYS A 211 10.31 -5.41 -1.86
C LYS A 211 11.06 -6.34 -0.89
N PRO A 212 10.39 -7.21 -0.12
CA PRO A 212 11.09 -8.09 0.83
C PRO A 212 12.12 -9.02 0.18
N ASN A 213 11.97 -9.32 -1.12
CA ASN A 213 12.90 -10.19 -1.83
C ASN A 213 14.09 -9.44 -2.43
N LEU A 214 14.03 -8.11 -2.52
CA LEU A 214 15.12 -7.30 -3.07
C LEU A 214 16.41 -7.39 -2.22
N THR A 215 16.28 -7.57 -0.90
CA THR A 215 17.42 -7.67 0.03
C THR A 215 17.88 -9.09 0.28
N ASN A 216 17.02 -10.09 0.07
CA ASN A 216 17.25 -11.48 0.48
C ASN A 216 17.78 -12.38 -0.65
N GLY A 217 17.98 -11.84 -1.86
CA GLY A 217 18.48 -12.59 -3.02
C GLY A 217 17.49 -13.60 -3.59
N GLU A 218 16.23 -13.56 -3.16
CA GLU A 218 15.12 -14.37 -3.71
C GLU A 218 14.56 -13.74 -4.99
N TRP A 219 13.72 -14.48 -5.73
CA TRP A 219 13.13 -13.98 -6.97
C TRP A 219 12.21 -12.78 -6.67
N PRO A 220 12.44 -11.58 -7.25
CA PRO A 220 11.65 -10.40 -6.87
C PRO A 220 10.48 -10.10 -7.85
N ILE A 221 10.45 -10.70 -9.05
CA ILE A 221 9.51 -10.28 -10.12
C ILE A 221 8.15 -10.96 -9.95
N LEU A 222 7.08 -10.16 -9.92
CA LEU A 222 5.72 -10.62 -9.67
C LEU A 222 4.89 -10.84 -10.94
N ASN A 223 5.26 -10.25 -12.08
CA ASN A 223 4.44 -10.25 -13.30
C ASN A 223 5.01 -11.07 -14.47
N SER A 224 6.11 -11.81 -14.26
CA SER A 224 6.69 -12.72 -15.26
C SER A 224 7.23 -13.99 -14.62
N LEU A 225 6.95 -15.12 -15.28
CA LEU A 225 7.53 -16.43 -14.98
C LEU A 225 8.73 -16.76 -15.88
N SER A 226 8.96 -15.99 -16.94
CA SER A 226 9.92 -16.35 -17.96
C SER A 226 11.35 -16.09 -17.46
N SER A 227 12.21 -17.11 -17.52
CA SER A 227 13.63 -16.97 -17.21
C SER A 227 14.38 -16.03 -18.17
N THR A 228 13.75 -15.67 -19.29
CA THR A 228 14.27 -14.67 -20.25
C THR A 228 14.03 -13.23 -19.77
N THR A 229 13.09 -13.04 -18.85
CA THR A 229 12.81 -11.75 -18.21
C THR A 229 13.82 -11.52 -17.09
N THR A 230 15.07 -11.25 -17.46
CA THR A 230 16.13 -10.92 -16.51
C THR A 230 16.29 -9.41 -16.39
N ILE A 231 15.99 -8.89 -15.20
CA ILE A 231 16.45 -7.57 -14.80
C ILE A 231 17.93 -7.71 -14.43
N SER A 232 18.75 -6.77 -14.89
CA SER A 232 20.17 -6.77 -14.57
C SER A 232 20.39 -6.55 -13.05
N THR A 233 21.42 -7.19 -12.49
CA THR A 233 21.78 -7.02 -11.07
C THR A 233 21.98 -5.55 -10.67
N PRO A 234 22.61 -4.68 -11.48
CA PRO A 234 22.74 -3.27 -11.16
C PRO A 234 21.39 -2.59 -10.92
N ILE A 235 20.37 -2.87 -11.76
CA ILE A 235 19.04 -2.27 -11.56
C ILE A 235 18.37 -2.80 -10.30
N LEU A 236 18.45 -4.12 -10.04
CA LEU A 236 17.87 -4.67 -8.81
C LEU A 236 18.49 -4.05 -7.55
N ASN A 237 19.82 -3.83 -7.56
CA ASN A 237 20.51 -3.14 -6.47
C ASN A 237 20.06 -1.68 -6.33
N LEU A 238 19.81 -0.98 -7.44
CA LEU A 238 19.24 0.37 -7.40
C LEU A 238 17.85 0.37 -6.75
N VAL A 239 16.98 -0.56 -7.14
CA VAL A 239 15.63 -0.67 -6.56
C VAL A 239 15.73 -0.94 -5.06
N ALA A 240 16.59 -1.86 -4.63
CA ALA A 240 16.80 -2.16 -3.22
C ALA A 240 17.25 -0.91 -2.42
N ARG A 241 18.17 -0.12 -2.98
CA ARG A 241 18.62 1.15 -2.37
C ARG A 241 17.50 2.19 -2.30
N ALA A 242 16.70 2.34 -3.36
CA ALA A 242 15.57 3.27 -3.37
C ALA A 242 14.51 2.91 -2.32
N VAL A 243 14.22 1.61 -2.15
CA VAL A 243 13.30 1.11 -1.12
C VAL A 243 13.86 1.34 0.30
N ALA A 244 15.18 1.23 0.48
CA ALA A 244 15.81 1.58 1.75
C ALA A 244 15.66 3.08 2.07
N ILE A 245 15.83 3.96 1.08
CA ILE A 245 15.62 5.41 1.24
C ILE A 245 14.16 5.73 1.56
N GLU A 246 13.18 5.07 0.91
CA GLU A 246 11.75 5.23 1.21
C GLU A 246 11.47 5.00 2.70
N THR A 247 12.08 3.97 3.28
CA THR A 247 11.92 3.62 4.71
C THR A 247 12.43 4.73 5.61
N THR A 248 13.59 5.32 5.28
CA THR A 248 14.18 6.42 6.05
C THR A 248 13.46 7.75 5.82
N ALA A 249 12.97 8.00 4.60
CA ALA A 249 12.32 9.25 4.20
C ALA A 249 10.83 9.34 4.60
N LEU A 250 10.25 8.23 5.08
CA LEU A 250 8.84 8.06 5.41
C LEU A 250 7.91 8.51 4.27
N ALA A 251 8.28 8.20 3.04
CA ALA A 251 7.49 8.50 1.85
C ALA A 251 7.93 7.66 0.66
N SER A 252 6.97 7.36 -0.22
CA SER A 252 7.28 6.72 -1.49
C SER A 252 8.09 7.65 -2.39
N LEU A 253 8.94 7.05 -3.21
CA LEU A 253 9.87 7.75 -4.06
C LEU A 253 9.59 7.43 -5.52
N THR A 254 9.75 8.43 -6.37
CA THR A 254 9.84 8.27 -7.81
C THR A 254 11.29 8.51 -8.22
N VAL A 255 11.93 7.49 -8.80
CA VAL A 255 13.32 7.53 -9.27
C VAL A 255 13.30 7.46 -10.80
N THR A 256 13.93 8.42 -11.45
CA THR A 256 14.05 8.44 -12.92
C THR A 256 15.52 8.40 -13.31
N GLY A 257 15.83 7.66 -14.38
CA GLY A 257 17.21 7.53 -14.82
C GLY A 257 17.38 6.83 -16.17
N TYR A 258 18.63 6.53 -16.47
CA TYR A 258 19.05 5.77 -17.65
C TYR A 258 19.84 4.54 -17.23
N PHE A 259 19.60 3.43 -17.91
CA PHE A 259 20.34 2.20 -17.72
C PHE A 259 20.93 1.72 -19.05
N ASP A 260 22.24 1.51 -19.07
CA ASP A 260 22.91 0.85 -20.17
C ASP A 260 23.12 -0.63 -19.85
N GLN A 261 22.37 -1.49 -20.57
CA GLN A 261 22.46 -2.94 -20.44
C GLN A 261 23.82 -3.52 -20.85
N THR A 262 24.57 -2.86 -21.74
CA THR A 262 25.81 -3.40 -22.30
C THR A 262 26.99 -3.29 -21.34
N ILE A 263 27.07 -2.17 -20.63
CA ILE A 263 28.14 -1.85 -19.68
C ILE A 263 27.67 -1.91 -18.21
N GLY A 264 26.38 -2.10 -17.95
CA GLY A 264 25.82 -2.20 -16.60
C GLY A 264 25.76 -0.87 -15.84
N ASN A 265 25.97 0.25 -16.52
CA ASN A 265 25.99 1.58 -15.92
C ASN A 265 24.58 2.14 -15.74
N ILE A 266 24.35 2.76 -14.57
CA ILE A 266 23.13 3.48 -14.22
C ILE A 266 23.47 4.95 -14.09
N SER A 267 22.68 5.81 -14.72
CA SER A 267 22.76 7.26 -14.57
C SER A 267 21.43 7.75 -14.01
N LEU A 268 21.41 8.12 -12.74
CA LEU A 268 20.21 8.67 -12.11
C LEU A 268 20.01 10.10 -12.57
N VAL A 269 18.76 10.49 -12.74
CA VAL A 269 18.41 11.81 -13.26
C VAL A 269 17.50 12.57 -12.32
N GLY A 270 16.52 11.91 -11.70
CA GLY A 270 15.63 12.51 -10.71
C GLY A 270 15.33 11.55 -9.56
N LEU A 271 15.15 12.14 -8.38
CA LEU A 271 14.63 11.48 -7.20
C LEU A 271 13.60 12.41 -6.58
N GLU A 272 12.36 11.97 -6.48
CA GLU A 272 11.23 12.77 -6.05
C GLU A 272 10.52 12.07 -4.90
N LYS A 273 10.22 12.83 -3.85
CA LYS A 273 9.43 12.37 -2.69
C LYS A 273 7.96 12.57 -3.03
N ASN A 274 7.19 11.50 -3.05
CA ASN A 274 5.75 11.58 -3.25
C ASN A 274 5.08 11.89 -1.90
N THR A 275 4.03 12.71 -1.91
CA THR A 275 3.29 13.06 -0.68
C THR A 275 2.54 11.84 -0.15
N PRO A 276 2.74 11.43 1.12
CA PRO A 276 2.02 10.30 1.68
C PRO A 276 0.53 10.62 1.82
N ILE A 277 -0.35 9.70 1.41
CA ILE A 277 -1.76 9.77 1.81
C ILE A 277 -1.87 9.24 3.23
N ILE A 278 -2.32 10.11 4.13
CA ILE A 278 -2.64 9.76 5.51
C ILE A 278 -3.85 8.80 5.48
N PRO A 279 -3.71 7.54 5.94
CA PRO A 279 -4.85 6.64 6.09
C PRO A 279 -5.88 7.28 7.03
N ARG A 280 -7.18 7.18 6.69
CA ARG A 280 -8.23 7.72 7.56
C ARG A 280 -8.59 6.69 8.63
N ASP A 281 -8.51 7.07 9.90
CA ASP A 281 -8.90 6.24 11.07
C ASP A 281 -10.43 5.99 11.20
N PHE A 282 -11.21 6.37 10.19
CA PHE A 282 -12.67 6.30 10.23
C PHE A 282 -13.22 5.84 8.88
N SER A 283 -14.25 4.99 8.95
CA SER A 283 -15.07 4.63 7.79
C SER A 283 -16.24 5.61 7.66
N GLU A 284 -16.50 6.07 6.44
CA GLU A 284 -17.61 6.97 6.12
C GLU A 284 -18.75 6.17 5.48
N GLU A 285 -19.92 6.21 6.12
CA GLU A 285 -21.16 5.63 5.61
C GLU A 285 -22.03 6.75 5.04
N PHE A 286 -22.34 6.69 3.75
CA PHE A 286 -23.13 7.69 3.03
C PHE A 286 -24.60 7.24 2.96
N VAL A 287 -25.53 8.06 3.43
CA VAL A 287 -26.97 7.72 3.46
C VAL A 287 -27.79 8.84 2.81
N LEU A 288 -28.58 8.50 1.78
CA LEU A 288 -29.60 9.41 1.26
C LEU A 288 -30.69 9.62 2.32
N THR A 289 -30.93 10.88 2.68
CA THR A 289 -31.96 11.23 3.68
C THR A 289 -33.36 11.31 3.07
N GLN A 290 -33.44 11.51 1.76
CA GLN A 290 -34.69 11.64 1.03
C GLN A 290 -34.90 10.48 0.06
N LYS A 291 -36.13 9.95 0.03
CA LYS A 291 -36.55 8.97 -0.98
C LYS A 291 -36.87 9.69 -2.29
N ALA A 292 -36.22 9.27 -3.37
CA ALA A 292 -36.47 9.72 -4.73
C ALA A 292 -36.45 8.54 -5.69
N LYS A 293 -37.07 8.68 -6.87
CA LYS A 293 -37.01 7.67 -7.93
C LYS A 293 -35.74 7.89 -8.77
N PRO A 294 -34.87 6.89 -8.95
CA PRO A 294 -33.69 7.05 -9.78
C PRO A 294 -34.08 7.23 -11.25
N ILE A 295 -33.36 8.10 -11.95
CA ILE A 295 -33.50 8.29 -13.40
C ILE A 295 -32.67 7.26 -14.19
N MET A 296 -31.66 6.67 -13.55
CA MET A 296 -30.79 5.64 -14.14
C MET A 296 -30.21 4.74 -13.04
N HIS A 297 -29.85 3.53 -13.44
CA HIS A 297 -29.08 2.59 -12.63
C HIS A 297 -27.94 2.00 -13.47
N GLY A 298 -26.83 1.71 -12.81
CA GLY A 298 -25.65 1.05 -13.39
C GLY A 298 -24.86 0.34 -12.29
N LYS A 299 -23.61 0.00 -12.58
CA LYS A 299 -22.72 -0.64 -11.59
C LYS A 299 -21.93 0.42 -10.82
N ALA A 300 -22.01 0.38 -9.50
CA ALA A 300 -21.26 1.26 -8.61
C ALA A 300 -19.77 0.90 -8.57
N VAL A 301 -18.94 1.94 -8.52
CA VAL A 301 -17.52 1.89 -8.22
C VAL A 301 -17.26 2.87 -7.09
N GLY A 302 -17.06 2.34 -5.87
CA GLY A 302 -16.98 3.12 -4.63
C GLY A 302 -18.26 3.03 -3.79
N LYS A 303 -18.36 3.80 -2.70
CA LYS A 303 -19.50 3.80 -1.75
C LYS A 303 -20.09 5.17 -1.44
N SER A 304 -19.54 6.22 -2.05
CA SER A 304 -19.90 7.59 -1.73
C SER A 304 -21.16 8.05 -2.45
N ILE A 305 -21.71 9.16 -1.96
CA ILE A 305 -22.74 9.95 -2.62
C ILE A 305 -22.13 11.30 -2.94
N ALA A 306 -22.42 11.83 -4.13
CA ALA A 306 -21.99 13.18 -4.52
C ALA A 306 -23.07 13.87 -5.35
N VAL A 307 -23.06 15.19 -5.28
CA VAL A 307 -23.95 16.08 -6.03
C VAL A 307 -23.10 17.00 -6.88
N GLY A 308 -23.48 17.18 -8.15
CA GLY A 308 -22.78 18.09 -9.05
C GLY A 308 -23.54 18.34 -10.34
N LEU A 309 -23.00 19.25 -11.15
CA LEU A 309 -23.52 19.53 -12.49
C LEU A 309 -22.91 18.54 -13.50
N ALA A 310 -23.73 17.98 -14.38
CA ALA A 310 -23.28 17.03 -15.39
C ALA A 310 -22.48 17.71 -16.51
N ARG A 311 -21.29 17.20 -16.82
CA ARG A 311 -20.49 17.61 -17.96
C ARG A 311 -20.36 16.44 -18.93
N ILE A 312 -20.98 16.55 -20.09
CA ILE A 312 -20.92 15.50 -21.11
C ILE A 312 -19.64 15.67 -21.94
N ILE A 313 -18.86 14.60 -22.01
CA ILE A 313 -17.62 14.52 -22.77
C ILE A 313 -17.82 13.55 -23.94
N ASN A 314 -17.87 14.08 -25.16
CA ASN A 314 -18.01 13.28 -26.38
C ASN A 314 -16.66 12.97 -27.02
N GLN A 315 -15.69 13.86 -26.85
CA GLN A 315 -14.33 13.76 -27.40
C GLN A 315 -13.31 14.33 -26.41
N ALA A 316 -12.03 13.95 -26.55
CA ALA A 316 -10.97 14.34 -25.62
C ALA A 316 -10.83 15.88 -25.45
N ARG A 317 -11.18 16.67 -26.48
CA ARG A 317 -11.16 18.14 -26.39
C ARG A 317 -12.19 18.71 -25.43
N ASP A 318 -13.30 18.01 -25.17
CA ASP A 318 -14.35 18.50 -24.28
C ASP A 318 -13.91 18.52 -22.80
N TYR A 319 -12.85 17.78 -22.43
CA TYR A 319 -12.27 17.84 -21.08
C TYR A 319 -11.75 19.24 -20.73
N GLN A 320 -11.44 20.09 -21.72
CA GLN A 320 -11.05 21.49 -21.47
C GLN A 320 -12.21 22.37 -20.99
N LYS A 321 -13.46 21.95 -21.21
CA LYS A 321 -14.67 22.67 -20.81
C LYS A 321 -15.16 22.28 -19.41
N TYR A 322 -14.52 21.30 -18.79
CA TYR A 322 -14.80 20.85 -17.44
C TYR A 322 -14.46 21.96 -16.44
N GLN A 323 -15.31 22.10 -15.42
CA GLN A 323 -15.03 22.96 -14.26
C GLN A 323 -14.93 22.12 -12.97
N PRO A 324 -14.03 22.49 -12.04
CA PRO A 324 -13.95 21.86 -10.73
C PRO A 324 -15.32 21.77 -10.04
N GLY A 325 -15.66 20.61 -9.49
CA GLY A 325 -16.98 20.40 -8.89
C GLY A 325 -18.05 19.81 -9.82
N GLU A 326 -17.75 19.59 -11.11
CA GLU A 326 -18.67 18.93 -12.04
C GLU A 326 -18.60 17.40 -11.97
N ILE A 327 -19.68 16.74 -12.40
CA ILE A 327 -19.77 15.30 -12.65
C ILE A 327 -19.41 15.03 -14.10
N ILE A 328 -18.37 14.24 -14.36
CA ILE A 328 -17.96 13.90 -15.72
C ILE A 328 -18.79 12.73 -16.24
N VAL A 329 -19.42 12.92 -17.39
CA VAL A 329 -20.25 11.91 -18.07
C VAL A 329 -19.64 11.63 -19.43
N ALA A 330 -19.16 10.40 -19.66
CA ALA A 330 -18.47 10.05 -20.90
C ALA A 330 -18.81 8.63 -21.38
N LYS A 331 -18.59 8.36 -22.67
CA LYS A 331 -18.80 7.01 -23.22
C LYS A 331 -17.81 5.98 -22.67
N LYS A 332 -16.55 6.36 -22.56
CA LYS A 332 -15.46 5.50 -22.08
C LYS A 332 -14.46 6.32 -21.28
N PHE A 333 -13.71 5.62 -20.44
CA PHE A 333 -12.55 6.20 -19.77
C PHE A 333 -11.52 6.74 -20.77
N SER A 334 -10.84 7.82 -20.39
CA SER A 334 -9.75 8.45 -21.12
C SER A 334 -8.64 8.83 -20.13
N PRO A 335 -7.35 8.73 -20.47
CA PRO A 335 -6.24 9.08 -19.56
C PRO A 335 -6.34 10.50 -18.98
N GLU A 336 -6.98 11.43 -19.70
CA GLU A 336 -7.25 12.80 -19.28
C GLU A 336 -8.14 12.88 -18.02
N CYS A 337 -8.86 11.81 -17.66
CA CYS A 337 -9.65 11.73 -16.43
C CYS A 337 -8.81 11.56 -15.16
N LEU A 338 -7.58 11.01 -15.25
CA LEU A 338 -6.70 10.80 -14.10
C LEU A 338 -6.45 12.10 -13.32
N PRO A 339 -5.95 13.19 -13.94
CA PRO A 339 -5.77 14.45 -13.20
C PRO A 339 -7.09 15.03 -12.67
N LEU A 340 -8.23 14.72 -13.31
CA LEU A 340 -9.54 15.26 -12.92
C LEU A 340 -10.17 14.53 -11.73
N ALA A 341 -9.67 13.34 -11.34
CA ALA A 341 -10.21 12.58 -10.21
C ALA A 341 -10.12 13.32 -8.86
N THR A 342 -9.19 14.25 -8.71
CA THR A 342 -9.04 15.07 -7.50
C THR A 342 -10.11 16.17 -7.42
N THR A 343 -10.42 16.80 -8.55
CA THR A 343 -11.30 17.98 -8.64
C THR A 343 -12.76 17.65 -8.96
N ALA A 344 -13.01 16.56 -9.70
CA ALA A 344 -14.36 16.18 -10.11
C ALA A 344 -15.10 15.54 -8.94
N VAL A 345 -16.39 15.84 -8.80
CA VAL A 345 -17.18 15.30 -7.68
C VAL A 345 -17.73 13.92 -7.97
N GLY A 346 -17.73 13.46 -9.23
CA GLY A 346 -18.16 12.11 -9.58
C GLY A 346 -18.06 11.81 -11.07
N PHE A 347 -18.26 10.54 -11.43
CA PHE A 347 -18.04 10.03 -12.80
C PHE A 347 -19.16 9.10 -13.26
N ILE A 348 -19.56 9.20 -14.52
CA ILE A 348 -20.49 8.27 -15.17
C ILE A 348 -19.87 7.80 -16.49
N PHE A 349 -19.78 6.48 -16.68
CA PHE A 349 -19.29 5.88 -17.92
C PHE A 349 -20.27 4.85 -18.52
N GLU A 350 -20.34 4.78 -19.85
CA GLU A 350 -21.08 3.69 -20.52
C GLU A 350 -20.31 2.37 -20.49
N SER A 351 -18.97 2.42 -20.52
CA SER A 351 -18.08 1.26 -20.48
C SER A 351 -17.74 0.85 -19.04
N SER A 352 -17.66 -0.46 -18.78
CA SER A 352 -17.23 -1.02 -17.49
C SER A 352 -15.71 -1.03 -17.28
N HIS A 353 -14.92 -0.85 -18.33
CA HIS A 353 -13.46 -0.90 -18.24
C HIS A 353 -12.88 0.42 -17.71
N LEU A 354 -12.34 0.37 -16.49
CA LEU A 354 -11.61 1.45 -15.85
C LEU A 354 -10.22 0.94 -15.45
N PRO A 355 -9.13 1.71 -15.65
CA PRO A 355 -7.82 1.37 -15.12
C PRO A 355 -7.80 1.33 -13.60
N ILE A 356 -7.00 0.43 -13.03
CA ILE A 356 -6.86 0.25 -11.58
C ILE A 356 -6.38 1.55 -10.90
N GLU A 357 -5.45 2.26 -11.53
CA GLU A 357 -4.94 3.56 -11.07
C GLU A 357 -6.07 4.58 -10.88
N PHE A 358 -6.94 4.74 -11.88
CA PHE A 358 -8.08 5.65 -11.82
C PHE A 358 -9.09 5.24 -10.73
N ILE A 359 -9.43 3.94 -10.64
CA ILE A 359 -10.33 3.42 -9.59
C ILE A 359 -9.77 3.74 -8.20
N THR A 360 -8.46 3.59 -8.03
CA THR A 360 -7.77 3.88 -6.76
C THR A 360 -7.92 5.35 -6.40
N GLN A 361 -7.64 6.24 -7.36
CA GLN A 361 -7.71 7.68 -7.15
C GLN A 361 -9.13 8.13 -6.76
N ILE A 362 -10.16 7.71 -7.49
CA ILE A 362 -11.55 8.09 -7.15
C ILE A 362 -11.99 7.55 -5.79
N LYS A 363 -11.52 6.36 -5.38
CA LYS A 363 -11.79 5.81 -4.04
C LYS A 363 -11.09 6.62 -2.96
N ASN A 364 -9.83 7.01 -3.16
CA ASN A 364 -9.05 7.82 -2.22
C ASN A 364 -9.74 9.18 -1.94
N PHE A 365 -10.34 9.78 -2.96
CA PHE A 365 -11.06 11.05 -2.86
C PHE A 365 -12.57 10.91 -2.58
N ASN A 366 -13.06 9.70 -2.30
CA ASN A 366 -14.49 9.41 -2.10
C ASN A 366 -15.38 9.94 -3.24
N ARG A 367 -14.94 9.83 -4.50
CA ARG A 367 -15.72 10.22 -5.68
C ARG A 367 -16.54 9.01 -6.18
N PRO A 368 -17.88 9.10 -6.22
CA PRO A 368 -18.69 8.03 -6.78
C PRO A 368 -18.46 7.93 -8.29
N CYS A 369 -18.28 6.71 -8.76
CA CYS A 369 -18.29 6.41 -10.18
C CYS A 369 -19.34 5.34 -10.48
N ILE A 370 -20.13 5.55 -11.54
CA ILE A 370 -21.14 4.60 -11.99
C ILE A 370 -20.84 4.23 -13.45
N VAL A 371 -20.69 2.94 -13.71
CA VAL A 371 -20.41 2.40 -15.05
C VAL A 371 -21.62 1.66 -15.62
N ASN A 372 -21.59 1.37 -16.92
CA ASN A 372 -22.69 0.72 -17.66
C ASN A 372 -23.99 1.55 -17.71
N VAL A 373 -23.88 2.87 -17.68
CA VAL A 373 -25.04 3.79 -17.76
C VAL A 373 -25.00 4.54 -19.08
N LYS A 374 -26.08 4.45 -19.88
CA LYS A 374 -26.18 5.20 -21.13
C LYS A 374 -26.31 6.70 -20.87
N HIS A 375 -25.38 7.50 -21.39
CA HIS A 375 -25.34 8.94 -21.13
C HIS A 375 -26.44 9.73 -21.88
N THR A 376 -27.14 9.13 -22.84
CA THR A 376 -28.11 9.79 -23.73
C THR A 376 -29.33 10.39 -23.03
N MET A 377 -29.57 10.05 -21.76
CA MET A 377 -30.67 10.60 -20.95
C MET A 377 -30.25 11.78 -20.07
N ILE A 378 -28.96 12.14 -20.03
CA ILE A 378 -28.43 13.26 -19.26
C ILE A 378 -28.22 14.46 -20.18
N LYS A 379 -28.55 15.66 -19.71
CA LYS A 379 -28.19 16.92 -20.38
C LYS A 379 -26.97 17.55 -19.68
N SER A 380 -26.03 18.09 -20.44
CA SER A 380 -24.93 18.85 -19.83
C SER A 380 -25.49 20.06 -19.09
N GLY A 381 -24.96 20.34 -17.89
CA GLY A 381 -25.44 21.37 -16.97
C GLY A 381 -26.57 20.90 -16.04
N ALA A 382 -27.08 19.68 -16.20
CA ALA A 382 -28.11 19.15 -15.29
C ALA A 382 -27.51 18.87 -13.90
N SER A 383 -28.18 19.31 -12.84
CA SER A 383 -27.85 18.89 -11.48
C SER A 383 -28.22 17.42 -11.27
N LEU A 384 -27.26 16.63 -10.80
CA LEU A 384 -27.41 15.20 -10.56
C LEU A 384 -26.90 14.83 -9.17
N THR A 385 -27.50 13.80 -8.59
CA THR A 385 -26.96 13.08 -7.43
C THR A 385 -26.56 11.67 -7.84
N LEU A 386 -25.30 11.31 -7.60
CA LEU A 386 -24.79 9.95 -7.77
C LEU A 386 -24.76 9.26 -6.43
N SER A 387 -25.32 8.06 -6.34
CA SER A 387 -25.30 7.25 -5.15
C SER A 387 -24.72 5.88 -5.44
N CYS A 388 -23.54 5.62 -4.90
CA CYS A 388 -22.92 4.30 -4.86
C CYS A 388 -23.10 3.61 -3.49
N ALA A 389 -23.97 4.14 -2.63
CA ALA A 389 -24.16 3.64 -1.27
C ALA A 389 -24.97 2.33 -1.18
N GLN A 390 -25.57 1.86 -2.28
CA GLN A 390 -26.47 0.69 -2.30
C GLN A 390 -25.78 -0.59 -2.79
N GLY A 391 -24.57 -0.87 -2.29
CA GLY A 391 -23.80 -2.06 -2.66
C GLY A 391 -23.26 -1.96 -4.10
N GLU A 392 -23.49 -2.98 -4.92
CA GLU A 392 -23.02 -2.99 -6.32
C GLU A 392 -23.85 -2.11 -7.26
N ASP A 393 -25.04 -1.67 -6.83
CA ASP A 393 -25.94 -0.85 -7.64
C ASP A 393 -25.61 0.64 -7.49
N GLY A 394 -25.23 1.26 -8.60
CA GLY A 394 -25.01 2.70 -8.70
C GLY A 394 -26.26 3.38 -9.22
N LEU A 395 -26.82 4.29 -8.44
CA LEU A 395 -28.04 5.02 -8.79
C LEU A 395 -27.75 6.48 -9.12
N VAL A 396 -28.43 6.97 -10.15
CA VAL A 396 -28.38 8.38 -10.56
C VAL A 396 -29.76 8.99 -10.36
N TYR A 397 -29.81 10.12 -9.67
CA TYR A 397 -31.03 10.89 -9.42
C TYR A 397 -30.96 12.26 -10.10
N ALA A 398 -32.12 12.76 -10.52
CA ALA A 398 -32.24 14.13 -11.00
C ALA A 398 -32.26 15.10 -9.81
N GLY A 399 -31.51 16.20 -9.94
CA GLY A 399 -31.39 17.24 -8.92
C GLY A 399 -30.40 16.90 -7.80
N ALA A 400 -30.25 17.85 -6.88
CA ALA A 400 -29.45 17.74 -5.68
C ALA A 400 -30.27 17.13 -4.54
N LEU A 401 -29.99 15.89 -4.17
CA LEU A 401 -30.63 15.22 -3.03
C LEU A 401 -29.74 15.33 -1.78
N PRO A 402 -30.34 15.62 -0.61
CA PRO A 402 -29.59 15.69 0.63
C PRO A 402 -29.14 14.29 1.08
N TYR A 403 -27.89 14.19 1.52
CA TYR A 403 -27.31 12.98 2.09
C TYR A 403 -26.50 13.30 3.35
N GLU A 404 -26.42 12.32 4.24
CA GLU A 404 -25.59 12.38 5.45
C GLU A 404 -24.35 11.50 5.29
N VAL A 405 -23.25 11.93 5.91
CA VAL A 405 -22.01 11.15 6.04
C VAL A 405 -21.83 10.79 7.51
N LYS A 406 -22.04 9.53 7.84
CA LYS A 406 -21.82 9.01 9.20
C LYS A 406 -20.38 8.52 9.30
N LYS A 407 -19.59 9.16 10.16
CA LYS A 407 -18.24 8.71 10.48
C LYS A 407 -18.32 7.63 11.57
N ARG A 408 -17.90 6.41 11.24
CA ARG A 408 -17.70 5.33 12.21
C ARG A 408 -16.21 5.18 12.47
N ILE A 409 -15.82 5.33 13.74
CA ILE A 409 -14.45 5.08 14.20
C ILE A 409 -14.10 3.63 13.85
N ALA A 410 -13.05 3.44 13.05
CA ALA A 410 -12.47 2.13 12.82
C ALA A 410 -11.51 1.84 13.98
N SER A 411 -11.41 0.57 14.37
CA SER A 411 -10.57 0.05 15.45
C SER A 411 -11.14 0.19 16.87
N ARG A 412 -11.95 -0.81 17.25
CA ARG A 412 -11.84 -1.39 18.59
C ARG A 412 -11.25 -2.79 18.42
N PRO A 413 -10.36 -3.24 19.31
CA PRO A 413 -9.82 -4.59 19.23
C PRO A 413 -10.94 -5.62 19.39
N HIS A 414 -10.93 -6.62 18.53
CA HIS A 414 -11.82 -7.78 18.53
C HIS A 414 -11.00 -9.07 18.45
N LYS A 415 -11.52 -10.17 19.02
CA LYS A 415 -10.86 -11.47 19.10
C LYS A 415 -11.14 -12.35 17.88
N THR A 416 -12.37 -12.33 17.36
CA THR A 416 -12.77 -13.04 16.15
C THR A 416 -12.21 -12.31 14.94
N LYS A 417 -11.36 -13.01 14.18
CA LYS A 417 -10.68 -12.47 13.00
C LYS A 417 -11.67 -12.29 11.86
N ILE A 418 -11.57 -11.18 11.13
CA ILE A 418 -12.30 -10.98 9.87
C ILE A 418 -11.32 -11.25 8.74
N GLU A 419 -11.64 -12.22 7.90
CA GLU A 419 -10.94 -12.52 6.65
C GLU A 419 -11.76 -11.94 5.49
N LEU A 420 -11.09 -11.41 4.47
CA LEU A 420 -11.74 -10.80 3.32
C LEU A 420 -11.69 -11.73 2.10
N ALA A 421 -12.85 -12.20 1.64
CA ALA A 421 -13.03 -12.88 0.37
C ALA A 421 -13.29 -11.82 -0.72
N GLU A 422 -12.32 -11.59 -1.59
CA GLU A 422 -12.40 -10.56 -2.63
C GLU A 422 -12.06 -11.13 -4.01
N ALA A 423 -12.62 -10.51 -5.04
CA ALA A 423 -12.16 -10.76 -6.40
C ALA A 423 -10.67 -10.37 -6.50
N TYR A 424 -9.90 -11.08 -7.32
CA TYR A 424 -8.45 -10.85 -7.41
C TYR A 424 -8.05 -9.42 -7.81
N ASN A 425 -8.96 -8.70 -8.48
CA ASN A 425 -8.77 -7.32 -8.92
C ASN A 425 -9.33 -6.29 -7.93
N ALA A 426 -9.91 -6.73 -6.81
CA ALA A 426 -10.37 -5.85 -5.77
C ALA A 426 -9.15 -5.13 -5.15
N LEU A 427 -9.26 -3.82 -5.04
CA LEU A 427 -8.24 -3.03 -4.36
C LEU A 427 -8.23 -3.40 -2.87
N PRO A 428 -7.06 -3.73 -2.29
CA PRO A 428 -6.84 -3.76 -0.86
C PRO A 428 -7.51 -2.57 -0.20
N THR A 429 -8.50 -2.86 0.62
CA THR A 429 -9.23 -1.86 1.39
C THR A 429 -8.34 -1.32 2.51
N THR A 430 -8.77 -0.21 3.12
CA THR A 430 -8.13 0.38 4.31
C THR A 430 -8.04 -0.58 5.50
N ASP A 431 -8.76 -1.71 5.45
CA ASP A 431 -8.56 -2.86 6.33
C ASP A 431 -7.40 -3.73 5.81
N SER A 432 -6.18 -3.17 5.76
CA SER A 432 -4.96 -3.86 5.31
C SER A 432 -4.57 -5.06 6.17
N ASP A 433 -5.14 -5.19 7.38
CA ASP A 433 -4.67 -6.09 8.42
C ASP A 433 -5.39 -7.46 8.46
N SER A 434 -6.17 -7.78 7.43
CA SER A 434 -6.93 -9.03 7.33
C SER A 434 -6.26 -10.08 6.45
N ASP A 435 -6.43 -11.36 6.79
CA ASP A 435 -6.16 -12.42 5.81
C ASP A 435 -7.14 -12.32 4.65
N ARG A 436 -6.69 -12.68 3.45
CA ARG A 436 -7.51 -12.60 2.23
C ARG A 436 -7.71 -13.95 1.58
N VAL A 437 -8.81 -14.09 0.85
CA VAL A 437 -9.11 -15.23 0.00
C VAL A 437 -9.37 -14.73 -1.41
N ILE A 438 -8.70 -15.33 -2.40
CA ILE A 438 -8.94 -15.09 -3.83
C ILE A 438 -9.34 -16.39 -4.51
N PHE A 439 -10.20 -16.32 -5.52
CA PHE A 439 -10.73 -17.48 -6.22
C PHE A 439 -10.06 -17.64 -7.57
N ILE A 440 -9.53 -18.83 -7.85
CA ILE A 440 -8.93 -19.12 -9.17
C ILE A 440 -9.99 -19.07 -10.28
N ASP A 441 -11.26 -19.32 -9.94
CA ASP A 441 -12.38 -19.19 -10.87
C ASP A 441 -12.52 -17.75 -11.40
N ASP A 442 -12.29 -16.73 -10.56
CA ASP A 442 -12.32 -15.32 -10.95
C ASP A 442 -11.16 -14.99 -11.90
N ILE A 443 -9.98 -15.57 -11.66
CA ILE A 443 -8.82 -15.42 -12.54
C ILE A 443 -9.11 -16.05 -13.90
N ILE A 444 -9.67 -17.26 -13.92
CA ILE A 444 -10.02 -17.97 -15.16
C ILE A 444 -11.09 -17.20 -15.93
N ALA A 445 -12.13 -16.71 -15.28
CA ALA A 445 -13.23 -15.99 -15.92
C ALA A 445 -12.86 -14.54 -16.31
N GLY A 446 -11.99 -13.89 -15.53
CA GLY A 446 -11.61 -12.49 -15.68
C GLY A 446 -10.43 -12.27 -16.62
N GLU A 447 -9.32 -12.96 -16.39
CA GLU A 447 -8.06 -12.78 -17.13
C GLU A 447 -7.93 -13.76 -18.31
N ILE A 448 -8.24 -15.03 -18.08
CA ILE A 448 -7.88 -16.10 -19.03
C ILE A 448 -8.97 -16.28 -20.10
N LYS A 449 -10.25 -16.32 -19.70
CA LYS A 449 -11.47 -16.48 -20.52
C LYS A 449 -11.53 -17.72 -21.45
N ILE A 450 -10.49 -18.54 -21.42
CA ILE A 450 -10.32 -19.75 -22.23
C ILE A 450 -10.32 -20.95 -21.29
N HIS A 451 -10.96 -22.04 -21.72
CA HIS A 451 -10.98 -23.27 -20.94
C HIS A 451 -9.53 -23.78 -20.69
N PRO A 452 -9.10 -24.03 -19.43
CA PRO A 452 -7.71 -24.35 -19.09
C PRO A 452 -7.10 -25.52 -19.88
N LEU A 453 -7.87 -26.59 -20.14
CA LEU A 453 -7.39 -27.70 -20.98
C LEU A 453 -6.98 -27.29 -22.39
N SER A 454 -7.59 -26.24 -22.95
CA SER A 454 -7.20 -25.71 -24.26
C SER A 454 -5.82 -25.07 -24.25
N LEU A 455 -5.26 -24.77 -23.09
CA LEU A 455 -3.97 -24.13 -22.91
C LEU A 455 -2.92 -25.12 -22.37
N CYS A 456 -3.35 -26.13 -21.59
CA CYS A 456 -2.46 -27.09 -20.94
C CYS A 456 -2.33 -28.43 -21.67
N GLN A 457 -3.38 -28.93 -22.33
CA GLN A 457 -3.40 -30.28 -22.89
C GLN A 457 -2.93 -30.32 -24.35
N ASN A 458 -1.81 -31.01 -24.61
CA ASN A 458 -1.21 -31.21 -25.94
C ASN A 458 -1.02 -29.90 -26.73
N GLN A 459 -0.71 -28.81 -26.03
CA GLN A 459 -0.48 -27.49 -26.63
C GLN A 459 1.02 -27.17 -26.73
N SER A 460 1.33 -26.13 -27.52
CA SER A 460 2.67 -25.54 -27.55
C SER A 460 3.12 -25.07 -26.16
N SER A 461 4.43 -25.06 -25.94
CA SER A 461 5.05 -24.50 -24.73
C SER A 461 4.55 -23.08 -24.42
N GLU A 462 4.40 -22.26 -25.45
CA GLU A 462 3.92 -20.86 -25.35
C GLU A 462 2.49 -20.75 -24.81
N SER A 463 1.57 -21.61 -25.24
CA SER A 463 0.17 -21.56 -24.78
C SER A 463 0.05 -21.93 -23.31
N ARG A 464 0.84 -22.91 -22.87
CA ARG A 464 0.92 -23.31 -21.46
C ARG A 464 1.58 -22.22 -20.62
N GLU A 465 2.63 -21.57 -21.13
CA GLU A 465 3.32 -20.45 -20.46
C GLU A 465 2.37 -19.27 -20.23
N LYS A 466 1.48 -18.96 -21.19
CA LYS A 466 0.45 -17.93 -21.03
C LYS A 466 -0.48 -18.23 -19.85
N TYR A 467 -0.94 -19.48 -19.73
CA TYR A 467 -1.80 -19.90 -18.61
C TYR A 467 -1.08 -19.80 -17.25
N LEU A 468 0.14 -20.34 -17.18
CA LEU A 468 0.96 -20.29 -15.97
C LEU A 468 1.23 -18.84 -15.55
N THR A 469 1.59 -17.98 -16.50
CA THR A 469 1.95 -16.58 -16.24
C THR A 469 0.75 -15.77 -15.78
N ALA A 470 -0.43 -16.00 -16.35
CA ALA A 470 -1.66 -15.33 -15.93
C ALA A 470 -2.05 -15.67 -14.48
N ILE A 471 -1.97 -16.96 -14.09
CA ILE A 471 -2.27 -17.37 -12.71
C ILE A 471 -1.20 -16.85 -11.75
N PHE A 472 0.07 -16.99 -12.13
CA PHE A 472 1.20 -16.53 -11.32
C PHE A 472 1.12 -15.04 -11.06
N SER A 473 0.93 -14.23 -12.09
CA SER A 473 1.00 -12.77 -11.95
C SER A 473 -0.05 -12.24 -10.98
N VAL A 474 -1.26 -12.79 -11.05
CA VAL A 474 -2.36 -12.42 -10.18
C VAL A 474 -2.11 -12.86 -8.74
N ILE A 475 -1.78 -14.13 -8.51
CA ILE A 475 -1.59 -14.64 -7.14
C ILE A 475 -0.35 -14.01 -6.50
N ALA A 476 0.74 -13.83 -7.25
CA ALA A 476 1.97 -13.20 -6.75
C ALA A 476 1.71 -11.78 -6.27
N GLN A 477 1.05 -10.95 -7.09
CA GLN A 477 0.70 -9.58 -6.73
C GLN A 477 -0.25 -9.53 -5.54
N ALA A 478 -1.32 -10.34 -5.55
CA ALA A 478 -2.27 -10.38 -4.44
C ALA A 478 -1.58 -10.79 -3.13
N THR A 479 -0.66 -11.75 -3.17
CA THR A 479 0.05 -12.21 -1.98
C THR A 479 1.04 -11.17 -1.48
N ALA A 480 1.78 -10.53 -2.39
CA ALA A 480 2.71 -9.45 -2.07
C ALA A 480 1.98 -8.25 -1.43
N LEU A 481 0.84 -7.84 -1.98
CA LEU A 481 0.00 -6.77 -1.41
C LEU A 481 -0.57 -7.12 -0.04
N ASN A 482 -0.78 -8.41 0.25
CA ASN A 482 -1.32 -8.85 1.52
C ASN A 482 -0.23 -9.20 2.55
N TYR A 483 1.04 -9.18 2.16
CA TYR A 483 2.14 -9.57 3.04
C TYR A 483 2.28 -8.57 4.21
N PRO A 484 2.51 -9.02 5.46
CA PRO A 484 2.78 -10.40 5.89
C PRO A 484 1.53 -11.26 6.19
N HIS A 485 0.31 -10.71 6.10
CA HIS A 485 -0.95 -11.45 6.33
C HIS A 485 -1.16 -12.57 5.32
N SER A 486 -1.86 -13.63 5.72
CA SER A 486 -2.02 -14.81 4.87
C SER A 486 -2.96 -14.55 3.70
N LEU A 487 -2.55 -14.97 2.50
CA LEU A 487 -3.44 -15.11 1.34
C LEU A 487 -3.82 -16.59 1.17
N THR A 488 -5.11 -16.86 1.05
CA THR A 488 -5.64 -18.18 0.71
C THR A 488 -6.06 -18.19 -0.76
N VAL A 489 -5.57 -19.14 -1.53
CA VAL A 489 -6.02 -19.37 -2.91
C VAL A 489 -7.09 -20.45 -2.90
N ALA A 490 -8.32 -20.08 -3.23
CA ALA A 490 -9.42 -21.01 -3.42
C ALA A 490 -9.36 -21.66 -4.79
N LEU A 491 -9.17 -22.98 -4.81
CA LEU A 491 -9.15 -23.80 -6.01
C LEU A 491 -10.55 -23.88 -6.63
N SER A 492 -10.62 -24.22 -7.92
CA SER A 492 -11.84 -24.07 -8.71
C SER A 492 -12.98 -24.90 -8.12
N SER A 493 -14.09 -24.23 -7.80
CA SER A 493 -15.35 -24.86 -7.38
C SER A 493 -16.48 -24.60 -8.37
N ALA A 494 -16.18 -23.93 -9.48
CA ALA A 494 -17.13 -23.64 -10.54
C ALA A 494 -17.70 -24.91 -11.19
N SER A 495 -18.99 -24.83 -11.51
CA SER A 495 -19.71 -25.91 -12.16
C SER A 495 -19.27 -26.09 -13.61
N ARG A 496 -19.48 -27.30 -14.14
CA ARG A 496 -19.38 -27.59 -15.57
C ARG A 496 -20.01 -26.52 -16.48
N ARG A 497 -21.19 -25.98 -16.12
CA ARG A 497 -21.87 -24.94 -16.93
C ARG A 497 -21.05 -23.65 -17.07
N VAL A 498 -20.30 -23.28 -16.04
CA VAL A 498 -19.42 -22.09 -16.09
C VAL A 498 -18.28 -22.35 -17.08
N PHE A 499 -17.65 -23.51 -17.01
CA PHE A 499 -16.59 -23.90 -17.94
C PHE A 499 -17.08 -24.09 -19.38
N GLU A 500 -18.32 -24.54 -19.59
CA GLU A 500 -18.93 -24.65 -20.92
C GLU A 500 -19.03 -23.29 -21.63
N ASN A 501 -19.15 -22.20 -20.87
CA ASN A 501 -19.23 -20.83 -21.39
C ASN A 501 -17.86 -20.20 -21.68
N LEU A 502 -16.75 -20.81 -21.25
CA LEU A 502 -15.42 -20.36 -21.63
C LEU A 502 -15.16 -20.63 -23.11
N VAL A 503 -14.21 -19.90 -23.70
CA VAL A 503 -13.78 -20.17 -25.07
C VAL A 503 -13.24 -21.61 -25.16
N LYS A 504 -13.76 -22.37 -26.15
CA LYS A 504 -13.55 -23.82 -26.35
C LYS A 504 -14.10 -24.74 -25.24
N GLY A 505 -14.88 -24.20 -24.30
CA GLY A 505 -15.40 -24.90 -23.13
C GLY A 505 -16.28 -26.11 -23.43
N LYS A 506 -17.34 -25.93 -24.24
CA LYS A 506 -18.31 -27.00 -24.57
C LYS A 506 -17.65 -28.31 -25.04
N ASN A 507 -16.64 -28.20 -25.90
CA ASN A 507 -15.96 -29.37 -26.45
C ASN A 507 -15.14 -30.12 -25.40
N TRP A 508 -14.46 -29.39 -24.51
CA TRP A 508 -13.66 -30.00 -23.43
C TRP A 508 -14.53 -30.61 -22.34
N GLU A 509 -15.57 -29.90 -21.91
CA GLU A 509 -16.51 -30.40 -20.89
C GLU A 509 -17.22 -31.68 -21.36
N LYS A 510 -17.55 -31.78 -22.66
CA LYS A 510 -18.07 -33.03 -23.25
C LYS A 510 -17.04 -34.17 -23.20
N LYS A 511 -15.76 -33.88 -23.48
CA LYS A 511 -14.68 -34.88 -23.46
C LYS A 511 -14.35 -35.41 -22.07
N LEU A 512 -14.43 -34.55 -21.05
CA LEU A 512 -14.18 -34.95 -19.66
C LEU A 512 -15.24 -35.91 -19.10
N LYS A 513 -16.41 -36.03 -19.76
CA LYS A 513 -17.51 -36.92 -19.36
C LYS A 513 -17.93 -36.75 -17.89
N LEU A 514 -17.83 -35.52 -17.37
CA LEU A 514 -18.24 -35.20 -16.01
C LEU A 514 -19.75 -35.28 -15.86
N ARG A 515 -20.21 -35.69 -14.66
CA ARG A 515 -21.64 -35.74 -14.34
C ARG A 515 -22.28 -34.35 -14.43
N SER A 516 -23.60 -34.33 -14.60
CA SER A 516 -24.36 -33.08 -14.48
C SER A 516 -24.19 -32.50 -13.07
N GLY A 517 -23.77 -31.24 -12.97
CA GLY A 517 -23.45 -30.60 -11.69
C GLY A 517 -22.07 -30.97 -11.11
N ALA A 518 -21.19 -31.63 -11.87
CA ALA A 518 -19.81 -31.82 -11.49
C ALA A 518 -19.09 -30.47 -11.30
N ARG A 519 -18.34 -30.39 -10.21
CA ARG A 519 -17.54 -29.24 -9.80
C ARG A 519 -16.47 -29.69 -8.81
N GLY A 520 -15.47 -28.84 -8.59
CA GLY A 520 -14.44 -29.05 -7.59
C GLY A 520 -13.64 -30.33 -7.76
N ALA A 521 -13.49 -31.12 -6.69
CA ALA A 521 -12.60 -32.28 -6.66
C ALA A 521 -12.88 -33.28 -7.79
N GLU A 522 -14.14 -33.51 -8.16
CA GLU A 522 -14.52 -34.39 -9.28
C GLU A 522 -13.87 -33.96 -10.61
N ARG A 523 -13.73 -32.64 -10.85
CA ARG A 523 -13.03 -32.12 -12.03
C ARG A 523 -11.53 -32.36 -11.93
N TYR A 524 -10.94 -32.02 -10.79
CA TYR A 524 -9.50 -32.17 -10.57
C TYR A 524 -9.04 -33.63 -10.64
N LEU A 525 -9.87 -34.56 -10.17
CA LEU A 525 -9.62 -36.01 -10.18
C LEU A 525 -9.89 -36.67 -11.54
N ALA A 526 -10.48 -35.96 -12.49
CA ALA A 526 -10.74 -36.50 -13.82
C ALA A 526 -9.41 -36.73 -14.56
N SER A 527 -9.23 -37.91 -15.16
CA SER A 527 -8.00 -38.31 -15.84
C SER A 527 -7.58 -37.35 -16.96
N GLY A 528 -8.54 -36.72 -17.64
CA GLY A 528 -8.28 -35.70 -18.66
C GLY A 528 -7.83 -34.35 -18.11
N TYR A 529 -7.96 -34.08 -16.81
CA TYR A 529 -7.70 -32.76 -16.20
C TYR A 529 -6.31 -32.60 -15.59
N VAL A 530 -5.53 -33.69 -15.50
CA VAL A 530 -4.22 -33.75 -14.80
C VAL A 530 -3.23 -32.68 -15.28
N SER A 531 -3.21 -32.37 -16.58
CA SER A 531 -2.31 -31.35 -17.14
C SER A 531 -2.53 -29.93 -16.57
N VAL A 532 -3.79 -29.59 -16.23
CA VAL A 532 -4.15 -28.31 -15.60
C VAL A 532 -3.75 -28.35 -14.13
N VAL A 533 -4.03 -29.45 -13.43
CA VAL A 533 -3.64 -29.63 -12.01
C VAL A 533 -2.13 -29.45 -11.85
N ALA A 534 -1.35 -30.10 -12.71
CA ALA A 534 0.11 -29.98 -12.69
C ALA A 534 0.56 -28.53 -12.94
N ALA A 535 -0.11 -27.80 -13.82
CA ALA A 535 0.20 -26.40 -14.10
C ALA A 535 -0.13 -25.47 -12.92
N GLU A 536 -1.30 -25.62 -12.31
CA GLU A 536 -1.70 -24.84 -11.12
C GLU A 536 -0.76 -25.12 -9.93
N CYS A 537 -0.47 -26.39 -9.63
CA CYS A 537 0.45 -26.78 -8.55
C CYS A 537 1.86 -26.23 -8.79
N GLN A 538 2.32 -26.25 -10.04
CA GLN A 538 3.62 -25.70 -10.43
C GLN A 538 3.74 -24.21 -10.10
N VAL A 539 2.69 -23.42 -10.34
CA VAL A 539 2.66 -21.99 -9.96
C VAL A 539 2.67 -21.83 -8.44
N LEU A 540 1.81 -22.56 -7.73
CA LEU A 540 1.68 -22.47 -6.27
C LEU A 540 2.98 -22.79 -5.53
N ILE A 541 3.69 -23.83 -5.97
CA ILE A 541 5.01 -24.21 -5.42
C ILE A 541 6.04 -23.13 -5.69
N PHE A 542 6.07 -22.59 -6.92
CA PHE A 542 7.00 -21.52 -7.27
C PHE A 542 6.79 -20.27 -6.39
N LEU A 543 5.54 -19.86 -6.16
CA LEU A 543 5.20 -18.73 -5.28
C LEU A 543 5.72 -18.94 -3.86
N LYS A 544 5.53 -20.13 -3.29
CA LYS A 544 5.90 -20.42 -1.90
C LYS A 544 7.41 -20.63 -1.73
N GLU A 545 8.07 -21.32 -2.67
CA GLU A 545 9.48 -21.73 -2.57
C GLU A 545 10.47 -20.73 -3.19
N LYS A 546 10.11 -20.02 -4.26
CA LYS A 546 11.03 -19.11 -4.99
C LYS A 546 10.81 -17.64 -4.70
N LEU A 547 9.55 -17.27 -4.45
CA LEU A 547 9.16 -15.91 -4.07
C LEU A 547 9.06 -15.72 -2.55
N GLY A 548 9.32 -16.75 -1.74
CA GLY A 548 9.33 -16.63 -0.28
C GLY A 548 7.95 -16.37 0.35
N LEU A 549 6.85 -16.53 -0.40
CA LEU A 549 5.49 -16.26 0.06
C LEU A 549 4.96 -17.38 0.96
N LYS A 550 5.62 -17.58 2.11
CA LYS A 550 5.38 -18.69 3.05
C LYS A 550 3.98 -18.67 3.66
N ASN A 551 3.37 -17.49 3.77
CA ASN A 551 2.03 -17.20 4.27
C ASN A 551 0.88 -17.64 3.33
N LEU A 552 1.20 -18.19 2.15
CA LEU A 552 0.22 -18.74 1.20
C LEU A 552 -0.45 -20.01 1.74
N ARG A 553 -1.79 -20.01 1.73
CA ARG A 553 -2.69 -21.13 2.11
C ARG A 553 -3.53 -21.56 0.92
N LEU A 554 -4.13 -22.75 0.97
CA LEU A 554 -5.07 -23.23 -0.05
C LEU A 554 -6.44 -23.50 0.54
N GLN A 555 -7.48 -23.06 -0.16
CA GLN A 555 -8.83 -23.54 0.04
C GLN A 555 -9.11 -24.61 -1.01
N LEU A 556 -9.33 -25.82 -0.52
CA LEU A 556 -9.59 -27.00 -1.32
C LEU A 556 -10.93 -26.84 -2.05
N PRO A 557 -11.06 -27.41 -3.25
CA PRO A 557 -12.25 -27.29 -4.05
C PRO A 557 -13.40 -28.10 -3.43
N TYR A 558 -14.57 -28.02 -4.05
CA TYR A 558 -15.76 -28.75 -3.59
C TYR A 558 -15.52 -30.28 -3.52
N CYS A 559 -15.46 -30.86 -2.31
CA CYS A 559 -15.29 -32.30 -2.05
C CYS A 559 -16.54 -32.85 -1.35
N ARG A 560 -17.24 -33.85 -1.91
CA ARG A 560 -18.54 -34.39 -1.42
C ARG A 560 -18.44 -35.38 -0.27
N SER A 561 -17.32 -36.07 -0.16
CA SER A 561 -17.11 -37.09 0.87
C SER A 561 -15.69 -37.02 1.41
N PRO A 562 -15.45 -37.55 2.63
CA PRO A 562 -14.09 -37.62 3.19
C PRO A 562 -13.12 -38.38 2.28
N PHE A 563 -13.61 -39.36 1.53
CA PHE A 563 -12.83 -40.14 0.58
C PHE A 563 -12.46 -39.35 -0.69
N GLU A 564 -13.38 -38.50 -1.19
CA GLU A 564 -13.07 -37.61 -2.31
C GLU A 564 -12.00 -36.58 -1.91
N LEU A 565 -12.08 -36.08 -0.67
CA LEU A 565 -11.07 -35.20 -0.09
C LEU A 565 -9.70 -35.91 0.03
N GLU A 566 -9.66 -37.12 0.57
CA GLU A 566 -8.43 -37.91 0.71
C GLU A 566 -7.74 -38.10 -0.65
N LYS A 567 -8.50 -38.50 -1.67
CA LYS A 567 -7.99 -38.63 -3.05
C LYS A 567 -7.44 -37.32 -3.60
N PHE A 568 -8.11 -36.21 -3.33
CA PHE A 568 -7.67 -34.90 -3.80
C PHE A 568 -6.39 -34.45 -3.08
N LEU A 569 -6.27 -34.69 -1.78
CA LEU A 569 -5.05 -34.43 -1.02
C LEU A 569 -3.88 -35.30 -1.53
N ALA A 570 -4.11 -36.57 -1.83
CA ALA A 570 -3.11 -37.45 -2.44
C ALA A 570 -2.66 -36.95 -3.83
N LEU A 571 -3.59 -36.38 -4.63
CA LEU A 571 -3.25 -35.75 -5.91
C LEU A 571 -2.36 -34.51 -5.72
N LEU A 572 -2.66 -33.65 -4.74
CA LEU A 572 -1.80 -32.51 -4.41
C LEU A 572 -0.42 -32.95 -3.90
N GLU A 573 -0.38 -33.99 -3.06
CA GLU A 573 0.85 -34.58 -2.55
C GLU A 573 1.74 -35.12 -3.67
N SER A 574 1.15 -35.78 -4.68
CA SER A 574 1.90 -36.27 -5.85
C SER A 574 2.58 -35.15 -6.65
N HIS A 575 2.11 -33.90 -6.50
CA HIS A 575 2.72 -32.71 -7.09
C HIS A 575 3.63 -31.95 -6.11
N GLY A 576 3.74 -32.38 -4.86
CA GLY A 576 4.62 -31.78 -3.86
C GLY A 576 3.95 -30.75 -2.95
N ILE A 577 2.62 -30.68 -2.90
CA ILE A 577 1.85 -29.80 -2.00
C ILE A 577 1.33 -30.64 -0.82
N THR A 578 1.94 -30.50 0.36
CA THR A 578 1.58 -31.27 1.56
C THR A 578 1.65 -30.43 2.84
N ARG A 579 0.92 -30.84 3.89
CA ARG A 579 1.02 -30.23 5.23
C ARG A 579 2.44 -30.29 5.79
N ALA A 580 3.17 -31.38 5.54
CA ALA A 580 4.57 -31.54 5.96
C ALA A 580 5.52 -30.47 5.36
N LYS A 581 5.17 -29.91 4.20
CA LYS A 581 5.89 -28.79 3.56
C LYS A 581 5.35 -27.41 3.96
N GLY A 582 4.57 -27.33 5.03
CA GLY A 582 4.03 -26.07 5.57
C GLY A 582 2.84 -25.49 4.79
N TRP A 583 2.15 -26.30 3.99
CA TRP A 583 0.86 -25.91 3.41
C TRP A 583 -0.25 -26.05 4.45
N LYS A 584 -1.15 -25.06 4.47
CA LYS A 584 -2.39 -25.12 5.25
C LYS A 584 -3.58 -25.24 4.31
N PHE A 585 -4.49 -26.13 4.63
CA PHE A 585 -5.67 -26.46 3.85
C PHE A 585 -6.95 -26.05 4.58
N SER A 586 -7.84 -25.39 3.85
CA SER A 586 -9.21 -25.12 4.30
C SER A 586 -10.22 -25.78 3.37
N LEU A 587 -11.40 -26.14 3.89
CA LEU A 587 -12.45 -26.78 3.11
C LEU A 587 -13.81 -26.10 3.38
N GLN A 588 -14.51 -25.78 2.30
CA GLN A 588 -15.86 -25.23 2.38
C GLN A 588 -16.89 -26.32 2.77
N THR A 589 -17.65 -26.05 3.83
CA THR A 589 -18.60 -26.94 4.48
C THR A 589 -20.03 -26.53 4.08
N ASN A 590 -20.49 -27.01 2.91
CA ASN A 590 -21.65 -26.42 2.24
C ASN A 590 -22.91 -27.31 2.15
N PHE A 591 -22.90 -28.52 2.71
CA PHE A 591 -24.04 -29.45 2.61
C PHE A 591 -24.21 -30.29 3.87
N PRO A 592 -25.43 -30.80 4.12
CA PRO A 592 -25.75 -31.53 5.34
C PRO A 592 -24.80 -32.71 5.63
N GLY A 593 -24.36 -33.42 4.59
CA GLY A 593 -23.41 -34.53 4.73
C GLY A 593 -22.07 -34.13 5.37
N HIS A 594 -21.62 -32.88 5.19
CA HIS A 594 -20.45 -32.36 5.89
C HIS A 594 -20.68 -32.16 7.39
N GLY A 595 -21.89 -31.73 7.77
CA GLY A 595 -22.29 -31.62 9.17
C GLY A 595 -22.39 -32.99 9.86
N LEU A 596 -22.83 -34.01 9.13
CA LEU A 596 -22.89 -35.39 9.62
C LEU A 596 -21.51 -36.03 9.77
N LEU A 597 -20.60 -35.79 8.82
CA LEU A 597 -19.27 -36.39 8.78
C LEU A 597 -18.16 -35.42 9.18
N THR A 598 -18.47 -34.41 10.01
CA THR A 598 -17.54 -33.31 10.34
C THR A 598 -16.20 -33.80 10.85
N GLU A 599 -16.18 -34.83 11.71
CA GLU A 599 -14.94 -35.38 12.27
C GLU A 599 -14.00 -35.92 11.18
N SER A 600 -14.55 -36.68 10.23
CA SER A 600 -13.79 -37.28 9.12
C SER A 600 -13.22 -36.24 8.16
N PHE A 601 -13.91 -35.12 7.97
CA PHE A 601 -13.38 -33.98 7.20
C PHE A 601 -12.34 -33.19 8.00
N ALA A 602 -12.64 -32.90 9.26
CA ALA A 602 -11.81 -32.07 10.13
C ALA A 602 -10.40 -32.65 10.32
N LEU A 603 -10.24 -33.97 10.46
CA LEU A 603 -8.93 -34.63 10.58
C LEU A 603 -7.99 -34.39 9.36
N GLN A 604 -8.57 -34.10 8.19
CA GLN A 604 -7.83 -34.01 6.94
C GLN A 604 -7.40 -32.57 6.59
N VAL A 605 -7.93 -31.55 7.26
CA VAL A 605 -7.69 -30.12 6.95
C VAL A 605 -7.38 -29.30 8.20
N ASP A 606 -6.84 -28.09 8.01
CA ASP A 606 -6.53 -27.17 9.11
C ASP A 606 -7.73 -26.30 9.49
N THR A 607 -8.63 -26.01 8.53
CA THR A 607 -9.79 -25.15 8.77
C THR A 607 -11.02 -25.64 7.99
N LEU A 608 -12.16 -25.74 8.67
CA LEU A 608 -13.47 -25.89 8.03
C LEU A 608 -14.14 -24.52 7.89
N ILE A 609 -14.58 -24.17 6.68
CA ILE A 609 -15.28 -22.91 6.39
C ILE A 609 -16.76 -23.22 6.25
N LEU A 610 -17.56 -22.86 7.23
CA LEU A 610 -19.01 -23.05 7.20
C LEU A 610 -19.68 -21.98 6.34
N ASP A 611 -20.10 -22.36 5.14
CA ASP A 611 -20.84 -21.47 4.25
C ASP A 611 -22.33 -21.52 4.56
N ILE A 612 -22.80 -20.55 5.34
CA ILE A 612 -24.21 -20.50 5.75
C ILE A 612 -25.14 -20.16 4.58
N ASP A 613 -24.69 -19.46 3.55
CA ASP A 613 -25.54 -19.14 2.41
C ASP A 613 -25.83 -20.38 1.56
N ALA A 614 -24.91 -21.35 1.55
CA ALA A 614 -25.10 -22.63 0.89
C ALA A 614 -25.78 -23.67 1.80
N LEU A 615 -25.36 -23.74 3.06
CA LEU A 615 -25.79 -24.80 3.97
C LEU A 615 -27.25 -24.64 4.41
N VAL A 616 -27.70 -23.41 4.67
CA VAL A 616 -29.06 -23.15 5.15
C VAL A 616 -30.10 -23.57 4.11
N PRO A 617 -30.05 -23.12 2.84
CA PRO A 617 -30.93 -23.63 1.79
C PRO A 617 -30.85 -25.15 1.61
N ALA A 618 -29.65 -25.73 1.74
CA ALA A 618 -29.46 -27.17 1.58
C ALA A 618 -30.12 -28.00 2.70
N ILE A 619 -30.20 -27.47 3.92
CA ILE A 619 -30.92 -28.09 5.03
C ILE A 619 -32.44 -27.91 4.85
N MET A 620 -32.89 -26.74 4.42
CA MET A 620 -34.32 -26.42 4.30
C MET A 620 -34.97 -27.03 3.06
N GLY A 621 -34.19 -27.31 2.01
CA GLY A 621 -34.72 -27.77 0.72
C GLY A 621 -35.30 -26.66 -0.16
N GLU A 622 -35.17 -25.39 0.23
CA GLU A 622 -35.67 -24.22 -0.52
C GLU A 622 -34.70 -23.04 -0.50
N ARG A 623 -34.93 -22.06 -1.39
CA ARG A 623 -34.14 -20.82 -1.39
C ARG A 623 -34.53 -19.94 -0.22
N VAL A 624 -33.57 -19.64 0.65
CA VAL A 624 -33.79 -18.79 1.83
C VAL A 624 -33.25 -17.39 1.58
N THR A 625 -34.16 -16.41 1.48
CA THR A 625 -33.79 -14.97 1.41
C THR A 625 -33.91 -14.27 2.76
N THR A 626 -34.80 -14.78 3.63
CA THR A 626 -35.02 -14.31 5.00
C THR A 626 -34.99 -15.52 5.93
N VAL A 627 -34.22 -15.43 7.01
CA VAL A 627 -34.10 -16.52 8.00
C VAL A 627 -35.21 -16.32 9.04
N THR A 628 -36.15 -17.26 9.13
CA THR A 628 -37.17 -17.27 10.19
C THR A 628 -36.53 -17.65 11.54
N PRO A 629 -37.18 -17.37 12.68
CA PRO A 629 -36.66 -17.79 13.99
C PRO A 629 -36.44 -19.31 14.11
N GLU A 630 -37.29 -20.11 13.47
CA GLU A 630 -37.14 -21.57 13.43
C GLU A 630 -35.94 -21.99 12.59
N MET A 631 -35.79 -21.38 11.40
CA MET A 631 -34.62 -21.60 10.56
C MET A 631 -33.35 -21.23 11.32
N GLN A 632 -33.32 -20.07 11.98
CA GLN A 632 -32.18 -19.61 12.77
C GLN A 632 -31.75 -20.66 13.80
N LYS A 633 -32.70 -21.24 14.55
CA LYS A 633 -32.42 -22.27 15.55
C LYS A 633 -31.79 -23.53 14.95
N ILE A 634 -32.23 -23.94 13.76
CA ILE A 634 -31.65 -25.07 13.02
C ILE A 634 -30.19 -24.77 12.66
N VAL A 635 -29.93 -23.58 12.13
CA VAL A 635 -28.57 -23.14 11.75
C VAL A 635 -27.64 -23.08 12.94
N GLU A 636 -28.11 -22.53 14.06
CA GLU A 636 -27.35 -22.45 15.30
C GLU A 636 -26.98 -23.83 15.84
N ASN A 637 -27.92 -24.78 15.82
CA ASN A 637 -27.65 -26.15 16.26
C ASN A 637 -26.60 -26.84 15.39
N VAL A 638 -26.70 -26.70 14.06
CA VAL A 638 -25.73 -27.27 13.12
C VAL A 638 -24.35 -26.63 13.29
N LEU A 639 -24.29 -25.31 13.40
CA LEU A 639 -23.06 -24.56 13.69
C LEU A 639 -22.41 -25.06 14.99
N VAL A 640 -23.17 -25.15 16.08
CA VAL A 640 -22.66 -25.60 17.38
C VAL A 640 -22.14 -27.04 17.30
N GLN A 641 -22.84 -27.94 16.61
CA GLN A 641 -22.40 -29.31 16.40
C GLN A 641 -21.08 -29.37 15.63
N ILE A 642 -20.99 -28.67 14.50
CA ILE A 642 -19.79 -28.66 13.65
C ILE A 642 -18.60 -28.08 14.44
N VAL A 643 -18.78 -26.95 15.11
CA VAL A 643 -17.73 -26.29 15.90
C VAL A 643 -17.26 -27.19 17.05
N ARG A 644 -18.18 -27.85 17.77
CA ARG A 644 -17.82 -28.79 18.84
C ARG A 644 -17.03 -29.98 18.31
N THR A 645 -17.46 -30.58 17.20
CA THR A 645 -16.78 -31.75 16.62
C THR A 645 -15.41 -31.40 16.07
N ALA A 646 -15.29 -30.30 15.31
CA ALA A 646 -14.00 -29.84 14.79
C ALA A 646 -12.99 -29.52 15.90
N ARG A 647 -13.44 -28.93 17.00
CA ARG A 647 -12.57 -28.66 18.17
C ARG A 647 -12.01 -29.91 18.83
N LYS A 648 -12.79 -31.00 18.91
CA LYS A 648 -12.31 -32.25 19.51
C LYS A 648 -11.05 -32.76 18.81
N VAL A 649 -10.96 -32.54 17.50
CA VAL A 649 -9.82 -32.93 16.65
C VAL A 649 -8.87 -31.76 16.34
N LYS A 650 -9.00 -30.63 17.06
CA LYS A 650 -8.16 -29.43 16.95
C LYS A 650 -8.15 -28.76 15.57
N THR A 651 -9.24 -28.89 14.81
CA THR A 651 -9.44 -28.19 13.54
C THR A 651 -10.15 -26.86 13.76
N ASP A 652 -9.66 -25.80 13.12
CA ASP A 652 -10.28 -24.48 13.22
C ASP A 652 -11.58 -24.42 12.41
N VAL A 653 -12.49 -23.55 12.84
CA VAL A 653 -13.75 -23.29 12.11
C VAL A 653 -13.85 -21.80 11.82
N ALA A 654 -14.12 -21.50 10.56
CA ALA A 654 -14.50 -20.18 10.07
C ALA A 654 -15.96 -20.22 9.61
N VAL A 655 -16.64 -19.08 9.60
CA VAL A 655 -18.01 -18.96 9.05
C VAL A 655 -18.03 -17.93 7.93
N SER A 656 -18.64 -18.27 6.80
CA SER A 656 -18.76 -17.39 5.63
C SER A 656 -20.21 -17.26 5.18
N GLY A 657 -20.57 -16.10 4.64
CA GLY A 657 -21.86 -15.89 3.99
C GLY A 657 -22.45 -14.51 4.27
N MET A 658 -23.14 -13.98 3.27
CA MET A 658 -23.85 -12.70 3.31
C MET A 658 -24.95 -12.69 4.39
N LEU A 659 -25.54 -13.84 4.73
CA LEU A 659 -26.50 -13.96 5.82
C LEU A 659 -25.96 -13.41 7.17
N LEU A 660 -24.64 -13.46 7.43
CA LEU A 660 -24.03 -12.87 8.64
C LEU A 660 -24.25 -11.36 8.71
N SER A 661 -24.14 -10.66 7.58
CA SER A 661 -24.33 -9.20 7.52
C SER A 661 -25.77 -8.75 7.72
N ARG A 662 -26.72 -9.66 7.48
CA ARG A 662 -28.17 -9.39 7.56
C ARG A 662 -28.79 -9.85 8.86
N GLN A 663 -28.10 -10.67 9.65
CA GLN A 663 -28.63 -11.33 10.84
C GLN A 663 -27.66 -11.20 12.03
N PRO A 664 -27.70 -10.09 12.79
CA PRO A 664 -26.81 -9.87 13.94
C PRO A 664 -26.87 -11.01 14.98
N LYS A 665 -28.04 -11.64 15.18
CA LYS A 665 -28.17 -12.78 16.09
C LYS A 665 -27.34 -13.99 15.65
N LEU A 666 -27.18 -14.20 14.34
CA LEU A 666 -26.34 -15.28 13.82
C LEU A 666 -24.86 -14.99 14.05
N VAL A 667 -24.44 -13.72 13.97
CA VAL A 667 -23.09 -13.28 14.36
C VAL A 667 -22.85 -13.57 15.84
N PHE A 668 -23.82 -13.23 16.71
CA PHE A 668 -23.73 -13.55 18.13
C PHE A 668 -23.56 -15.06 18.38
N SER A 669 -24.38 -15.89 17.74
CA SER A 669 -24.29 -17.35 17.86
C SER A 669 -22.97 -17.91 17.31
N THR A 670 -22.41 -17.29 16.27
CA THR A 670 -21.08 -17.59 15.72
C THR A 670 -19.97 -17.32 16.74
N VAL A 671 -19.95 -16.12 17.30
CA VAL A 671 -18.96 -15.73 18.33
C VAL A 671 -19.13 -16.57 19.60
N LYS A 672 -20.35 -16.75 20.09
CA LYS A 672 -20.65 -17.57 21.28
C LYS A 672 -20.27 -19.03 21.10
N SER A 673 -20.44 -19.57 19.90
CA SER A 673 -19.99 -20.93 19.59
C SER A 673 -18.47 -21.05 19.65
N GLY A 674 -17.74 -19.91 19.56
CA GLY A 674 -16.29 -19.69 19.65
C GLY A 674 -15.55 -19.90 18.32
N VAL A 675 -16.22 -19.55 17.22
CA VAL A 675 -15.61 -19.46 15.89
C VAL A 675 -14.47 -18.44 15.93
N LYS A 676 -13.33 -18.78 15.32
CA LYS A 676 -12.12 -17.96 15.37
C LYS A 676 -12.05 -16.92 14.26
N SER A 677 -12.65 -17.20 13.10
CA SER A 677 -12.70 -16.24 12.01
C SER A 677 -14.02 -16.24 11.26
N VAL A 678 -14.37 -15.08 10.68
CA VAL A 678 -15.46 -14.94 9.72
C VAL A 678 -14.88 -14.51 8.37
N LEU A 679 -15.41 -15.06 7.29
CA LEU A 679 -14.99 -14.74 5.92
C LEU A 679 -16.10 -13.97 5.20
N LEU A 680 -15.80 -12.75 4.78
CA LEU A 680 -16.76 -11.79 4.23
C LEU A 680 -16.17 -11.02 3.06
N THR A 681 -17.01 -10.44 2.22
CA THR A 681 -16.56 -9.39 1.29
C THR A 681 -16.32 -8.08 2.06
N SER A 682 -15.46 -7.20 1.53
CA SER A 682 -15.19 -5.90 2.17
C SER A 682 -16.42 -5.01 2.32
N ASP A 683 -17.47 -5.23 1.53
CA ASP A 683 -18.74 -4.51 1.64
C ASP A 683 -19.54 -4.89 2.89
N HIS A 684 -19.37 -6.12 3.36
CA HIS A 684 -20.08 -6.64 4.52
C HIS A 684 -19.22 -6.64 5.80
N ALA A 685 -17.90 -6.56 5.66
CA ALA A 685 -16.96 -6.62 6.77
C ALA A 685 -17.21 -5.54 7.85
N SER A 686 -17.46 -4.30 7.44
CA SER A 686 -17.67 -3.18 8.38
C SER A 686 -18.95 -3.35 9.22
N ALA A 687 -20.04 -3.81 8.60
CA ALA A 687 -21.32 -4.06 9.29
C ALA A 687 -21.20 -5.22 10.29
N VAL A 688 -20.55 -6.31 9.87
CA VAL A 688 -20.37 -7.49 10.74
C VAL A 688 -19.37 -7.22 11.86
N ARG A 689 -18.33 -6.41 11.63
CA ARG A 689 -17.34 -6.03 12.65
C ARG A 689 -17.99 -5.43 13.89
N ALA A 690 -18.94 -4.50 13.70
CA ALA A 690 -19.67 -3.91 14.82
C ALA A 690 -20.46 -4.97 15.62
N SER A 691 -21.12 -5.90 14.92
CA SER A 691 -21.85 -7.01 15.55
C SER A 691 -20.94 -8.00 16.28
N ILE A 692 -19.73 -8.24 15.77
CA ILE A 692 -18.72 -9.08 16.44
C ILE A 692 -18.27 -8.44 17.74
N ILE A 693 -17.93 -7.15 17.72
CA ILE A 693 -17.49 -6.42 18.91
C ILE A 693 -18.57 -6.47 20.00
N GLU A 694 -19.82 -6.22 19.64
CA GLU A 694 -20.96 -6.30 20.56
C GLU A 694 -21.16 -7.72 21.12
N ALA A 695 -21.06 -8.74 20.26
CA ALA A 695 -21.18 -10.13 20.67
C ALA A 695 -20.06 -10.55 21.63
N GLU A 696 -18.82 -10.17 21.37
CA GLU A 696 -17.67 -10.48 22.23
C GLU A 696 -17.77 -9.84 23.60
N GLN A 697 -18.26 -8.59 23.67
CA GLN A 697 -18.52 -7.92 24.95
C GLN A 697 -19.62 -8.63 25.74
N THR A 698 -20.68 -9.04 25.06
CA THR A 698 -21.80 -9.74 25.69
C THR A 698 -21.39 -11.13 26.19
N VAL A 699 -20.64 -11.89 25.39
CA VAL A 699 -20.10 -13.21 25.78
C VAL A 699 -19.03 -13.07 26.89
N GLY A 700 -18.22 -12.01 26.85
CA GLY A 700 -17.25 -11.69 27.91
C GLY A 700 -17.89 -11.27 29.23
N ASN A 701 -19.06 -10.63 29.19
CA ASN A 701 -19.85 -10.25 30.37
C ASN A 701 -20.70 -11.40 30.92
N THR A 702 -21.00 -12.45 30.14
CA THR A 702 -21.47 -13.72 30.70
C THR A 702 -20.27 -14.45 31.31
N GLY A 703 -19.89 -14.03 32.51
CA GLY A 703 -18.81 -14.63 33.29
C GLY A 703 -18.92 -16.15 33.35
N TYR A 704 -17.76 -16.82 33.40
CA TYR A 704 -17.59 -18.27 33.54
C TYR A 704 -18.79 -18.94 34.20
N ALA A 705 -19.46 -19.85 33.48
CA ALA A 705 -20.40 -20.76 34.11
C ALA A 705 -19.69 -21.38 35.33
N THR A 706 -20.21 -21.08 36.51
CA THR A 706 -19.66 -21.50 37.80
C THR A 706 -19.34 -22.98 37.73
N ASN A 707 -18.05 -23.32 37.76
CA ASN A 707 -17.63 -24.71 37.68
C ASN A 707 -18.15 -25.42 38.95
N HIS A 708 -19.15 -26.31 38.81
CA HIS A 708 -19.80 -26.95 39.96
C HIS A 708 -18.83 -27.68 40.89
N ARG A 709 -17.65 -28.09 40.39
CA ARG A 709 -16.57 -28.66 41.21
C ARG A 709 -15.93 -27.63 42.15
N TRP A 710 -15.74 -26.40 41.68
CA TRP A 710 -15.25 -25.30 42.50
C TRP A 710 -16.31 -24.76 43.46
N LEU A 711 -17.59 -24.76 43.04
CA LEU A 711 -18.68 -24.43 43.95
C LEU A 711 -18.80 -25.46 45.09
N GLY A 712 -18.63 -26.75 44.79
CA GLY A 712 -18.57 -27.82 45.79
C GLY A 712 -17.36 -27.70 46.71
N LEU A 713 -16.21 -27.27 46.19
CA LEU A 713 -14.99 -27.05 46.97
C LEU A 713 -15.11 -25.82 47.89
N VAL A 714 -15.69 -24.73 47.40
CA VAL A 714 -15.96 -23.52 48.20
C VAL A 714 -17.05 -23.78 49.25
N ALA A 715 -18.11 -24.51 48.90
CA ALA A 715 -19.11 -24.95 49.86
C ALA A 715 -18.53 -25.91 50.91
N GLY A 716 -17.62 -26.80 50.50
CA GLY A 716 -16.88 -27.69 51.40
C GLY A 716 -15.96 -26.93 52.35
N ILE A 717 -15.22 -25.93 51.87
CA ILE A 717 -14.38 -25.06 52.70
C ILE A 717 -15.23 -24.21 53.65
N ALA A 718 -16.38 -23.70 53.20
CA ALA A 718 -17.31 -22.97 54.06
C ALA A 718 -17.93 -23.87 55.14
N ALA A 719 -18.29 -25.11 54.81
CA ALA A 719 -18.79 -26.10 55.77
C ALA A 719 -17.69 -26.52 56.77
N PHE A 720 -16.46 -26.69 56.30
CA PHE A 720 -15.31 -27.03 57.15
C PHE A 720 -14.91 -25.86 58.05
N GLY A 721 -14.97 -24.62 57.54
CA GLY A 721 -14.79 -23.40 58.32
C GLY A 721 -15.88 -23.19 59.37
N ALA A 722 -17.13 -23.50 59.03
CA ALA A 722 -18.23 -23.48 60.01
C ALA A 722 -18.04 -24.54 61.11
N LEU A 723 -17.56 -25.74 60.74
CA LEU A 723 -17.24 -26.81 61.69
C LEU A 723 -16.06 -26.46 62.62
N LEU A 724 -15.07 -25.70 62.12
CA LEU A 724 -13.96 -25.20 62.93
C LEU A 724 -14.37 -24.07 63.88
N MET A 725 -15.39 -23.27 63.52
CA MET A 725 -15.89 -22.16 64.34
C MET A 725 -16.89 -22.60 65.42
N THR A 726 -17.49 -23.78 65.28
CA THR A 726 -18.29 -24.43 66.33
C THR A 726 -17.41 -25.42 67.09
N GLY A 727 -16.57 -24.91 67.97
CA GLY A 727 -15.61 -25.68 68.74
C GLY A 727 -16.22 -26.88 69.49
N ALA A 728 -15.68 -28.06 69.23
CA ALA A 728 -15.58 -29.11 70.23
C ALA A 728 -14.19 -28.97 70.88
N GLY A 729 -14.14 -28.33 72.04
CA GLY A 729 -12.96 -28.25 72.88
C GLY A 729 -12.69 -29.54 73.66
N CYS A 730 -11.54 -29.55 74.33
CA CYS A 730 -10.90 -30.60 75.14
C CYS A 730 -9.99 -31.54 74.32
N GLY A 731 -8.69 -31.66 74.57
CA GLY A 731 -7.83 -31.09 75.59
C GLY A 731 -6.43 -31.70 75.48
N MET A 732 -5.52 -31.17 76.30
CA MET A 732 -4.18 -31.70 76.64
C MET A 732 -3.14 -31.71 75.50
N ASN A 733 -2.15 -30.83 75.57
CA ASN A 733 -0.89 -30.94 76.30
C ASN A 733 0.15 -31.89 75.67
N GLN A 734 1.33 -31.30 75.51
CA GLN A 734 2.65 -31.92 75.54
C GLN A 734 3.23 -32.57 74.27
N LEU A 735 4.39 -31.97 73.92
CA LEU A 735 5.68 -32.64 73.73
C LEU A 735 6.06 -33.11 72.31
N VAL A 736 7.20 -32.53 71.89
CA VAL A 736 8.33 -33.17 71.20
C VAL A 736 8.23 -33.31 69.68
N TYR A 737 9.01 -32.47 68.99
CA TYR A 737 9.60 -32.82 67.70
C TYR A 737 10.79 -33.76 67.92
N PRO A 738 10.92 -34.85 67.17
CA PRO A 738 12.21 -35.43 66.85
C PRO A 738 12.67 -34.97 65.45
N GLU A 739 13.97 -34.70 65.41
CA GLU A 739 14.81 -34.52 64.22
C GLU A 739 14.97 -35.81 63.39
N GLN A 740 15.62 -35.60 62.22
CA GLN A 740 16.29 -36.56 61.32
C GLN A 740 15.39 -37.16 60.22
N ALA A 741 15.78 -37.27 58.94
CA ALA A 741 17.02 -37.05 58.22
C ALA A 741 16.63 -36.67 56.77
N GLY A 742 17.34 -35.79 56.06
CA GLY A 742 18.58 -36.13 55.36
C GLY A 742 18.29 -36.56 53.91
N GLY A 743 18.67 -35.75 52.92
CA GLY A 743 18.61 -36.16 51.51
C GLY A 743 18.51 -35.02 50.50
N GLU A 744 19.65 -34.40 50.22
CA GLU A 744 19.86 -33.39 49.16
C GLU A 744 19.45 -33.89 47.77
N ARG A 745 18.89 -33.00 46.93
CA ARG A 745 19.51 -32.59 45.66
C ARG A 745 18.79 -31.41 45.01
N SER A 746 19.61 -30.54 44.46
CA SER A 746 19.34 -29.20 43.97
C SER A 746 18.45 -29.12 42.72
N ARG A 747 17.64 -28.05 42.66
CA ARG A 747 17.43 -27.25 41.44
C ARG A 747 16.84 -25.89 41.82
N THR A 748 17.65 -24.86 41.62
CA THR A 748 17.29 -23.45 41.77
C THR A 748 16.38 -23.01 40.63
N SER A 749 15.15 -22.61 40.96
CA SER A 749 14.36 -21.65 40.18
C SER A 749 13.52 -20.81 41.15
N ARG A 750 14.03 -19.64 41.56
CA ARG A 750 13.22 -18.62 42.21
C ARG A 750 12.27 -18.05 41.15
N GLY A 751 11.02 -18.52 41.16
CA GLY A 751 9.92 -17.79 40.54
C GLY A 751 9.68 -16.52 41.34
N ALA A 752 9.66 -15.37 40.65
CA ALA A 752 9.12 -14.15 41.21
C ALA A 752 7.60 -14.32 41.36
N GLU A 753 7.11 -14.37 42.59
CA GLU A 753 5.69 -14.30 42.89
C GLU A 753 5.14 -12.94 42.43
N ILE A 754 4.22 -12.97 41.47
CA ILE A 754 3.50 -11.78 41.01
C ILE A 754 2.37 -11.52 42.03
N PRO A 755 2.27 -10.33 42.64
CA PRO A 755 1.21 -10.05 43.60
C PRO A 755 -0.14 -10.08 42.88
N GLN A 756 -1.12 -10.81 43.41
CA GLN A 756 -2.50 -10.75 42.95
C GLN A 756 -3.11 -9.40 43.37
N MET A 757 -2.94 -8.39 42.54
CA MET A 757 -3.60 -7.11 42.70
C MET A 757 -5.05 -7.22 42.21
N THR A 758 -5.98 -6.69 42.99
CA THR A 758 -7.39 -6.64 42.59
C THR A 758 -7.57 -5.65 41.44
N PRO A 759 -8.60 -5.81 40.58
CA PRO A 759 -8.87 -4.87 39.48
C PRO A 759 -9.03 -3.41 39.92
N ALA A 760 -9.50 -3.18 41.16
CA ALA A 760 -9.59 -1.85 41.74
C ALA A 760 -8.20 -1.26 42.05
N GLN A 761 -7.26 -2.07 42.54
CA GLN A 761 -5.87 -1.67 42.78
C GLN A 761 -5.13 -1.40 41.47
N ILE A 762 -5.31 -2.24 40.45
CA ILE A 762 -4.77 -2.00 39.11
C ILE A 762 -5.32 -0.69 38.53
N ARG A 763 -6.62 -0.42 38.70
CA ARG A 763 -7.23 0.80 38.21
C ARG A 763 -6.74 2.04 38.96
N ALA A 764 -6.56 1.95 40.27
CA ALA A 764 -6.02 3.03 41.09
C ALA A 764 -4.56 3.33 40.70
N GLU A 765 -3.76 2.30 40.43
CA GLU A 765 -2.36 2.43 40.04
C GLU A 765 -2.21 2.99 38.61
N ILE A 766 -3.06 2.55 37.67
CA ILE A 766 -3.16 3.13 36.31
C ILE A 766 -3.58 4.60 36.37
N LEU A 767 -4.56 4.95 37.22
CA LEU A 767 -4.98 6.35 37.36
C LEU A 767 -3.90 7.21 38.02
N SER A 768 -3.15 6.65 38.99
CA SER A 768 -2.02 7.36 39.61
C SER A 768 -0.87 7.58 38.62
N SER A 769 -0.56 6.59 37.79
CA SER A 769 0.49 6.70 36.76
C SER A 769 0.09 7.62 35.61
N ILE A 770 -1.19 7.65 35.22
CA ILE A 770 -1.72 8.64 34.27
C ILE A 770 -1.68 10.04 34.87
N SER A 771 -2.03 10.20 36.14
CA SER A 771 -1.93 11.48 36.85
C SER A 771 -0.48 11.99 36.88
N ILE A 772 0.48 11.12 37.22
CA ILE A 772 1.90 11.45 37.25
C ILE A 772 2.41 11.81 35.85
N ALA A 773 2.02 11.05 34.81
CA ALA A 773 2.39 11.32 33.43
C ALA A 773 1.76 12.63 32.89
N GLN A 774 0.52 12.94 33.30
CA GLN A 774 -0.13 14.21 32.96
C GLN A 774 0.50 15.39 33.71
N GLU A 775 0.92 15.18 34.95
CA GLU A 775 1.65 16.17 35.73
C GLU A 775 3.06 16.42 35.15
N GLU A 776 3.76 15.38 34.68
CA GLU A 776 5.02 15.50 33.95
C GLU A 776 4.86 16.19 32.58
N LEU A 777 3.81 15.88 31.82
CA LEU A 777 3.51 16.61 30.58
C LEU A 777 3.20 18.09 30.84
N SER A 778 2.53 18.40 31.96
CA SER A 778 2.21 19.77 32.35
C SER A 778 3.40 20.58 32.89
N LYS A 779 4.49 19.91 33.31
CA LYS A 779 5.72 20.54 33.83
C LYS A 779 6.71 20.99 32.74
N LYS A 780 6.52 20.65 31.45
CA LYS A 780 7.30 21.19 30.33
C LYS A 780 6.88 22.62 29.98
N THR A 781 7.07 23.55 30.91
CA THR A 781 7.02 25.00 30.63
C THR A 781 8.28 25.36 29.82
N LEU A 782 8.09 25.78 28.56
CA LEU A 782 9.19 26.26 27.72
C LEU A 782 9.53 27.71 28.09
N THR A 783 10.82 28.02 28.13
CA THR A 783 11.36 29.36 28.28
C THR A 783 11.78 29.86 26.89
N GLU A 784 11.33 31.05 26.51
CA GLU A 784 11.71 31.68 25.26
C GLU A 784 12.82 32.71 25.48
N SER A 785 13.78 32.77 24.56
CA SER A 785 14.84 33.76 24.59
C SER A 785 15.16 34.30 23.18
N ILE A 786 15.62 35.54 23.13
CA ILE A 786 16.05 36.20 21.88
C ILE A 786 17.56 36.36 21.95
N VAL A 787 18.27 35.78 20.98
CA VAL A 787 19.71 35.93 20.83
C VAL A 787 19.98 37.14 19.93
N ASN A 788 20.69 38.12 20.48
CA ASN A 788 21.08 39.37 19.83
C ASN A 788 22.59 39.58 20.02
N GLY A 789 23.40 38.90 19.21
CA GLY A 789 24.87 38.92 19.28
C GLY A 789 25.46 38.55 17.93
N PHE A 790 26.10 37.38 17.85
CA PHE A 790 26.59 36.80 16.59
C PHE A 790 25.48 36.45 15.56
N ALA A 791 24.22 36.34 15.99
CA ALA A 791 23.03 36.33 15.13
C ALA A 791 21.79 36.91 15.83
N HIS A 792 20.72 37.08 15.03
CA HIS A 792 19.39 37.46 15.46
C HIS A 792 18.41 36.29 15.26
N PHE A 793 18.05 35.58 16.33
CA PHE A 793 17.04 34.50 16.28
C PHE A 793 16.33 34.32 17.63
N LYS A 794 15.14 33.70 17.57
CA LYS A 794 14.36 33.33 18.76
C LYS A 794 14.47 31.82 18.99
N ILE A 795 14.69 31.41 20.23
CA ILE A 795 14.78 29.99 20.61
C ILE A 795 13.95 29.72 21.86
N ALA A 796 13.23 28.60 21.86
CA ALA A 796 12.47 28.09 23.00
C ALA A 796 13.13 26.81 23.51
N TYR A 797 13.38 26.73 24.81
CA TYR A 797 14.04 25.59 25.45
C TYR A 797 13.39 25.25 26.80
N PRO A 798 13.56 24.04 27.34
CA PRO A 798 12.98 23.66 28.64
C PRO A 798 13.48 24.56 29.77
N LYS A 799 12.62 24.89 30.74
CA LYS A 799 12.99 25.74 31.89
C LYS A 799 14.14 25.17 32.75
N SER A 800 14.41 23.87 32.68
CA SER A 800 15.55 23.22 33.36
C SER A 800 16.91 23.50 32.71
N TRP A 801 16.92 24.12 31.52
CA TRP A 801 18.15 24.39 30.79
C TRP A 801 18.64 25.83 31.07
N ILE A 802 19.95 25.96 31.22
CA ILE A 802 20.64 27.22 31.50
C ILE A 802 21.17 27.79 30.18
N ALA A 803 20.84 29.04 29.88
CA ALA A 803 21.32 29.74 28.70
C ALA A 803 22.42 30.75 29.05
N GLU A 804 23.55 30.66 28.36
CA GLU A 804 24.68 31.58 28.47
C GLU A 804 24.89 32.35 27.16
N TYR A 805 25.00 33.67 27.28
CA TYR A 805 25.24 34.59 26.17
C TYR A 805 26.70 35.03 26.18
N GLN A 806 27.41 34.75 25.09
CA GLN A 806 28.76 35.26 24.86
C GLN A 806 28.78 36.08 23.55
N PRO A 807 29.79 36.95 23.33
CA PRO A 807 29.84 37.79 22.14
C PRO A 807 29.79 37.01 20.82
N ASP A 808 30.47 35.87 20.76
CA ASP A 808 30.65 35.07 19.53
C ASP A 808 29.90 33.72 19.55
N ASN A 809 29.21 33.40 20.65
CA ASN A 809 28.47 32.15 20.79
C ASN A 809 27.29 32.24 21.78
N PHE A 810 26.38 31.28 21.68
CA PHE A 810 25.27 31.07 22.62
C PHE A 810 25.28 29.61 23.06
N ILE A 811 25.20 29.34 24.36
CA ILE A 811 25.29 27.98 24.91
C ILE A 811 24.04 27.68 25.71
N LEU A 812 23.44 26.52 25.45
CA LEU A 812 22.36 25.94 26.23
C LEU A 812 22.88 24.70 26.96
N THR A 813 22.77 24.67 28.28
CA THR A 813 23.25 23.58 29.11
C THR A 813 22.09 22.96 29.87
N ASP A 814 21.89 21.65 29.72
CA ASP A 814 20.97 20.89 30.54
C ASP A 814 21.55 20.71 31.95
N ALA A 815 20.87 21.24 32.96
CA ALA A 815 21.33 21.17 34.34
C ALA A 815 21.34 19.74 34.92
N GLU A 816 20.55 18.81 34.35
CA GLU A 816 20.46 17.43 34.85
C GLU A 816 21.47 16.50 34.17
N THR A 817 21.64 16.63 32.85
CA THR A 817 22.48 15.72 32.06
C THR A 817 23.87 16.27 31.77
N SER A 818 24.13 17.56 32.06
CA SER A 818 25.35 18.29 31.67
C SER A 818 25.59 18.30 30.15
N THR A 819 24.55 18.03 29.35
CA THR A 819 24.61 18.13 27.89
C THR A 819 24.63 19.60 27.49
N THR A 820 25.56 20.00 26.63
CA THR A 820 25.67 21.39 26.16
C THR A 820 25.42 21.48 24.66
N ILE A 821 24.59 22.43 24.24
CA ILE A 821 24.40 22.82 22.84
C ILE A 821 25.01 24.20 22.66
N ARG A 822 26.07 24.30 21.85
CA ARG A 822 26.73 25.57 21.54
C ARG A 822 26.39 26.00 20.12
N PHE A 823 26.02 27.26 19.95
CA PHE A 823 25.78 27.92 18.68
C PHE A 823 26.86 28.99 18.48
N TYR A 824 27.58 28.99 17.35
CA TYR A 824 28.62 29.98 17.07
C TYR A 824 28.84 30.16 15.56
N GLN A 825 29.52 31.24 15.19
CA GLN A 825 29.87 31.53 13.80
C GLN A 825 31.33 31.15 13.54
N LYS A 826 31.61 30.40 12.47
CA LYS A 826 32.98 30.04 12.07
C LYS A 826 33.33 30.68 10.74
N ILE A 827 34.48 31.35 10.70
CA ILE A 827 35.07 31.88 9.47
C ILE A 827 35.84 30.76 8.79
N ASN A 828 35.46 30.41 7.55
CA ASN A 828 36.10 29.34 6.80
C ASN A 828 37.37 29.90 6.12
N SER A 829 38.57 29.55 6.61
CA SER A 829 39.85 30.05 6.11
C SER A 829 40.62 29.07 5.21
N ASP A 830 39.97 28.03 4.69
CA ASP A 830 40.61 27.07 3.78
C ASP A 830 40.41 27.50 2.32
N ASN A 831 41.22 28.47 1.89
CA ASN A 831 41.52 28.72 0.48
C ASN A 831 42.96 29.23 0.34
N SER A 832 43.93 28.33 0.48
CA SER A 832 45.29 28.59 0.00
C SER A 832 45.32 28.46 -1.53
N THR A 833 44.94 29.51 -2.25
CA THR A 833 45.60 30.01 -3.47
C THR A 833 44.79 31.17 -4.08
N THR A 834 45.30 32.38 -3.84
CA THR A 834 45.19 33.62 -4.64
C THR A 834 43.85 34.03 -5.27
N SER A 835 43.44 35.24 -4.86
CA SER A 835 42.53 36.24 -5.46
C SER A 835 41.07 36.24 -4.98
N THR A 836 40.81 37.16 -4.04
CA THR A 836 39.56 37.89 -3.79
C THR A 836 38.25 37.13 -4.02
N SER A 837 37.84 36.34 -3.02
CA SER A 837 36.44 35.92 -2.83
C SER A 837 36.04 36.17 -1.38
N ALA A 838 34.80 36.64 -1.17
CA ALA A 838 34.25 36.95 0.13
C ALA A 838 34.28 35.72 1.05
N ALA A 839 34.79 35.87 2.27
CA ALA A 839 34.76 34.83 3.28
C ALA A 839 33.31 34.42 3.56
N SER A 840 32.98 33.14 3.35
CA SER A 840 31.68 32.59 3.75
C SER A 840 31.66 32.42 5.27
N LEU A 841 30.68 33.03 5.91
CA LEU A 841 30.40 32.85 7.34
C LEU A 841 29.43 31.68 7.50
N ASP A 842 29.90 30.59 8.10
CA ASP A 842 29.06 29.41 8.37
C ASP A 842 28.53 29.48 9.81
N PHE A 843 27.23 29.23 9.96
CA PHE A 843 26.59 29.03 11.27
C PHE A 843 26.72 27.56 11.67
N ILE A 844 27.34 27.31 12.82
CA ILE A 844 27.60 25.96 13.32
C ILE A 844 26.91 25.81 14.67
N HIS A 845 26.28 24.65 14.88
CA HIS A 845 25.85 24.22 16.20
C HIS A 845 26.50 22.88 16.55
N GLU A 846 26.93 22.76 17.80
CA GLU A 846 27.69 21.63 18.33
C GLU A 846 26.96 21.08 19.55
N VAL A 847 26.72 19.77 19.57
CA VAL A 847 26.16 19.08 20.73
C VAL A 847 27.29 18.30 21.39
N SER A 848 27.62 18.69 22.62
CA SER A 848 28.58 17.97 23.45
C SER A 848 27.82 17.20 24.54
N MET A 849 28.02 15.88 24.54
CA MET A 849 27.48 14.97 25.54
C MET A 849 28.43 14.87 26.75
N PRO A 850 27.96 14.47 27.95
CA PRO A 850 28.77 14.42 29.19
C PRO A 850 30.03 13.54 29.13
N ASN A 851 30.17 12.69 28.12
CA ASN A 851 31.34 11.86 27.82
C ASN A 851 32.34 12.52 26.84
N ASN A 852 32.23 13.83 26.56
CA ASN A 852 33.05 14.60 25.60
C ASN A 852 32.98 14.10 24.15
N SER A 853 32.00 13.28 23.78
CA SER A 853 31.73 13.00 22.37
C SER A 853 31.00 14.18 21.74
N VAL A 854 31.69 14.83 20.80
CA VAL A 854 31.16 15.94 20.02
C VAL A 854 30.44 15.41 18.78
N LEU A 855 29.14 15.69 18.68
CA LEU A 855 28.37 15.46 17.46
C LEU A 855 28.21 16.80 16.75
N GLN A 856 28.97 16.97 15.67
CA GLN A 856 28.89 18.17 14.84
C GLN A 856 27.79 17.97 13.80
N ILE A 857 26.71 18.74 13.89
CA ILE A 857 25.53 18.59 13.03
C ILE A 857 25.40 19.86 12.17
N PHE A 858 25.64 19.68 10.87
CA PHE A 858 25.38 20.57 9.71
C PHE A 858 25.79 22.06 9.72
N THR A 859 26.27 22.52 8.55
CA THR A 859 26.44 23.93 8.14
C THR A 859 25.25 24.35 7.28
N SER A 860 24.69 25.55 7.53
CA SER A 860 23.52 26.07 6.81
C SER A 860 23.72 27.54 6.42
N THR A 861 23.41 27.88 5.17
CA THR A 861 23.41 29.27 4.67
C THR A 861 22.04 29.91 4.89
N SER A 862 22.05 31.13 5.41
CA SER A 862 20.98 31.85 6.10
C SER A 862 19.56 31.73 5.50
N SER A 863 18.69 30.98 6.18
CA SER A 863 17.24 31.22 6.40
C SER A 863 16.52 29.97 6.91
N GLN A 864 17.09 28.78 6.71
CA GLN A 864 16.58 27.49 7.21
C GLN A 864 16.87 27.22 8.71
N VAL A 865 17.77 28.02 9.29
CA VAL A 865 18.40 27.82 10.61
C VAL A 865 17.38 27.62 11.75
N VAL A 866 16.26 28.35 11.75
CA VAL A 866 15.28 28.28 12.86
C VAL A 866 14.51 26.96 12.86
N ASN A 867 14.16 26.42 11.68
CA ASN A 867 13.41 25.17 11.59
C ASN A 867 14.32 23.96 11.84
N ASP A 868 15.55 23.97 11.32
CA ASP A 868 16.52 22.89 11.51
C ASP A 868 16.94 22.76 13.00
N ILE A 869 17.02 23.89 13.72
CA ILE A 869 17.29 23.91 15.17
C ILE A 869 16.09 23.34 15.96
N ILE A 870 14.86 23.72 15.61
CA ILE A 870 13.65 23.20 16.26
C ILE A 870 13.51 21.69 16.05
N ASP A 871 13.81 21.21 14.85
CA ASP A 871 13.71 19.78 14.52
C ASP A 871 14.85 18.96 15.16
N SER A 872 16.05 19.53 15.29
CA SER A 872 17.16 18.91 16.01
C SER A 872 16.91 18.81 17.53
N VAL A 873 16.29 19.83 18.13
CA VAL A 873 15.89 19.80 19.54
C VAL A 873 14.74 18.81 19.79
N LYS A 874 13.81 18.67 18.84
CA LYS A 874 12.76 17.62 18.89
C LYS A 874 13.30 16.21 18.71
N PHE A 875 14.38 16.04 17.93
CA PHE A 875 15.02 14.74 17.73
C PHE A 875 15.78 14.26 18.98
N LEU A 876 16.28 15.19 19.80
CA LEU A 876 17.02 14.90 21.03
C LEU A 876 16.11 14.71 22.27
N GLN A 877 14.87 15.23 22.26
CA GLN A 877 13.84 14.98 23.28
C GLN A 877 13.09 13.68 23.02
#